data_AF-A0A355XSB1-F1
#
_entry.id   AF-A0A355XSB1-F1
#
_cell.length_a   1.000
_cell.length_b   1.000
_cell.length_c   1.000
_cell.angle_alpha   90.00
_cell.angle_beta   90.00
_cell.angle_gamma   90.00
#
_symmetry.space_group_name_H-M   'P 1'
#
loop_
_entity.id
_entity.type
_entity.pdbx_description
1 polymer ?
#
loop_
_entity_poly.entity_id
_entity_poly.type
_entity_poly.pdbx_seq_one_letter_code
_entity_poly.pdbx_strand_id
1 'polypeptide(L)'
;MPSLSGDITVKDSKRLWEAIELELTSANAHRKAHLASSSQASAKGSHSVGDTVTINVLRVVSGVGDEDILYCAFDGESRESGYLFLHDIIGYLKHVPVWMFSDSYNRPLSLKATIIDKETDGMFRLSMTALLKDFVCSNYMPGDTVVCSLGIARPAPYAKPYAPAISEYGESVSLTGTFGEDLQRGDLVNATYIGTAEGSFQLTCRIESRADGEMEDPMRRFHNLLLDYAEPAEPVTNPQPAADTPAPTADMETSDRLLDAAYVKELIRLLDRMAAIDADYVSSYNYIAYARVLCLMLPDGEAHADYYRGRKQLIEMLYDFAVNDKVDPAQLDRLQNEEGELFADDTPLRDKLQQLRIISYMGYQAHDEELQQLRSATQGLTREVASLAVAYNILLENNMEPQANDILNRVKNELRLNGYESHLKTYGGGIESQTIEFKTSIVYPPNNDSFPDMARQMKTILTVIAAFLNADGGTLYIGANDSGAGVGVYDDLCYKEFHGDKDKYQRTVLDGVALTWGNNVASYVSVCWDTDNTSGKDVLVVGVTPYLPGVELDGAWVYRNGSGNRHLTKAEFEEYNARRRERLSGACAQAAEPAAPEAPLPLSVPSPKADAPAPLPVRTTPSPAPVSAKPRLQTSAYRKNVLVSYEEGFLPFEACLKFMKDGKFCKVTDYDYDDTPELTLPVYEEDLRDHYLLLGYEDGTVGKVPVRELMKFEDYKTYNRYAGSPLLFAAIATNADGLVSVTRESKSGERVMVRVDTIGRIDECRLTNRGMRLANEGIAERSLGYEIVPAALLPQTRNILDRDARTLGLPLATMSDDLRRVLPLPASGGEW
;
A
#
# COMPACT_ATOMS: atom_id res chain seq x y z
N MET A 1 -15.82 -6.25 -12.18
CA MET A 1 -14.99 -7.49 -12.30
C MET A 1 -15.30 -8.40 -11.12
N PRO A 2 -15.71 -9.67 -11.31
CA PRO A 2 -15.87 -10.61 -10.21
C PRO A 2 -14.51 -11.08 -9.68
N SER A 3 -14.40 -11.27 -8.38
CA SER A 3 -13.21 -11.83 -7.72
C SER A 3 -13.04 -13.31 -8.07
N LEU A 4 -11.93 -13.68 -8.70
CA LEU A 4 -11.53 -15.06 -8.92
C LEU A 4 -10.19 -15.33 -8.22
N SER A 5 -10.21 -16.31 -7.32
CA SER A 5 -9.09 -16.70 -6.45
C SER A 5 -8.19 -17.72 -7.15
N GLY A 6 -7.31 -17.23 -8.02
CA GLY A 6 -6.27 -18.00 -8.69
C GLY A 6 -5.54 -17.12 -9.70
N ASP A 7 -4.21 -17.14 -9.68
CA ASP A 7 -3.41 -16.27 -10.54
C ASP A 7 -3.67 -16.52 -12.02
N ILE A 8 -3.91 -15.44 -12.76
CA ILE A 8 -4.20 -15.49 -14.20
C ILE A 8 -2.92 -15.89 -14.93
N THR A 9 -2.94 -17.01 -15.67
CA THR A 9 -1.77 -17.44 -16.43
C THR A 9 -1.67 -16.76 -17.80
N VAL A 10 -0.51 -16.87 -18.46
CA VAL A 10 -0.36 -16.52 -19.89
C VAL A 10 -1.34 -17.34 -20.76
N LYS A 11 -1.68 -18.57 -20.37
CA LYS A 11 -2.62 -19.43 -21.12
C LYS A 11 -4.08 -18.99 -20.96
N ASP A 12 -4.46 -18.42 -19.82
CA ASP A 12 -5.79 -17.85 -19.62
C ASP A 12 -5.92 -16.48 -20.29
N SER A 13 -4.86 -15.66 -20.21
CA SER A 13 -4.74 -14.43 -20.99
C SER A 13 -4.82 -14.69 -22.50
N LYS A 14 -4.13 -15.72 -23.00
CA LYS A 14 -4.23 -16.16 -24.40
C LYS A 14 -5.66 -16.47 -24.82
N ARG A 15 -6.38 -17.31 -24.06
CA ARG A 15 -7.78 -17.65 -24.34
C ARG A 15 -8.68 -16.42 -24.39
N LEU A 16 -8.50 -15.48 -23.46
CA LEU A 16 -9.25 -14.22 -23.41
C LEU A 16 -8.99 -13.38 -24.68
N TRP A 17 -7.72 -13.18 -25.04
CA TRP A 17 -7.35 -12.38 -26.21
C TRP A 17 -7.70 -13.06 -27.54
N GLU A 18 -7.63 -14.38 -27.64
CA GLU A 18 -8.10 -15.13 -28.81
C GLU A 18 -9.62 -14.99 -28.99
N ALA A 19 -10.41 -15.01 -27.91
CA ALA A 19 -11.84 -14.72 -27.96
C ALA A 19 -12.13 -13.29 -28.43
N ILE A 20 -11.42 -12.29 -27.89
CA ILE A 20 -11.55 -10.88 -28.28
C ILE A 20 -11.15 -10.68 -29.77
N GLU A 21 -10.03 -11.24 -30.21
CA GLU A 21 -9.62 -11.19 -31.63
C GLU A 21 -10.65 -11.87 -32.54
N LEU A 22 -11.27 -12.98 -32.11
CA LEU A 22 -12.32 -13.68 -32.87
C LEU A 22 -13.64 -12.90 -32.95
N GLU A 23 -14.08 -12.28 -31.87
CA GLU A 23 -15.29 -11.43 -31.85
C GLU A 23 -15.11 -10.18 -32.74
N LEU A 24 -13.95 -9.51 -32.64
CA LEU A 24 -13.64 -8.34 -33.48
C LEU A 24 -13.53 -8.69 -34.97
N THR A 25 -12.86 -9.79 -35.31
CA THR A 25 -12.69 -10.21 -36.72
C THR A 25 -13.99 -10.74 -37.33
N SER A 26 -14.82 -11.47 -36.56
CA SER A 26 -16.14 -11.92 -37.02
C SER A 26 -17.12 -10.75 -37.19
N ALA A 27 -17.10 -9.74 -36.32
CA ALA A 27 -17.86 -8.50 -36.50
C ALA A 27 -17.41 -7.72 -37.76
N ASN A 28 -16.11 -7.64 -38.02
CA ASN A 28 -15.58 -6.99 -39.21
C ASN A 28 -15.90 -7.74 -40.52
N ALA A 29 -15.99 -9.07 -40.49
CA ALA A 29 -16.44 -9.86 -41.63
C ALA A 29 -17.91 -9.57 -42.00
N HIS A 30 -18.78 -9.38 -41.00
CA HIS A 30 -20.18 -8.98 -41.23
C HIS A 30 -20.29 -7.53 -41.76
N ARG A 31 -19.45 -6.60 -41.29
CA ARG A 31 -19.41 -5.23 -41.82
C ARG A 31 -18.98 -5.15 -43.29
N LYS A 32 -17.95 -5.89 -43.70
CA LYS A 32 -17.48 -5.90 -45.11
C LYS A 32 -18.51 -6.40 -46.12
N ALA A 33 -19.48 -7.22 -45.70
CA ALA A 33 -20.58 -7.64 -46.56
C ALA A 33 -21.70 -6.60 -46.71
N HIS A 34 -21.85 -5.68 -45.74
CA HIS A 34 -22.98 -4.75 -45.66
C HIS A 34 -22.76 -3.42 -46.41
N LEU A 35 -21.51 -3.00 -46.58
CA LEU A 35 -21.10 -1.74 -47.23
C LEU A 35 -21.38 -1.67 -48.75
N ALA A 36 -21.88 -2.75 -49.37
CA ALA A 36 -22.20 -2.77 -50.80
C ALA A 36 -23.62 -2.31 -51.14
N SER A 37 -24.51 -2.08 -50.15
CA SER A 37 -25.95 -2.01 -50.43
C SER A 37 -26.81 -1.14 -49.51
N SER A 38 -26.41 0.11 -49.25
CA SER A 38 -27.38 1.16 -48.90
C SER A 38 -26.92 2.56 -49.28
N SER A 39 -27.84 3.29 -49.91
CA SER A 39 -27.73 4.74 -50.08
C SER A 39 -29.16 5.31 -50.04
N GLN A 40 -29.31 6.43 -49.33
CA GLN A 40 -30.51 7.28 -49.14
C GLN A 40 -31.29 7.17 -47.81
N ALA A 41 -31.53 8.35 -47.23
CA ALA A 41 -32.55 8.76 -46.23
C ALA A 41 -32.30 8.43 -44.74
N SER A 42 -32.63 9.28 -43.76
CA SER A 42 -33.01 10.72 -43.74
C SER A 42 -32.94 11.30 -42.29
N ALA A 43 -32.87 12.62 -42.11
CA ALA A 43 -32.66 13.28 -40.81
C ALA A 43 -33.94 13.74 -40.06
N LYS A 44 -33.92 13.69 -38.72
CA LYS A 44 -34.79 14.34 -37.70
C LYS A 44 -34.00 14.37 -36.36
N GLY A 45 -34.07 15.35 -35.46
CA GLY A 45 -34.77 16.64 -35.42
C GLY A 45 -34.01 17.63 -34.50
N SER A 46 -34.53 18.84 -34.23
CA SER A 46 -33.77 19.88 -33.50
C SER A 46 -34.21 20.08 -32.06
N HIS A 47 -33.30 19.90 -31.10
CA HIS A 47 -33.49 20.23 -29.68
C HIS A 47 -33.55 21.75 -29.40
N SER A 48 -34.22 22.12 -28.31
CA SER A 48 -34.47 23.49 -27.86
C SER A 48 -34.20 23.71 -26.36
N VAL A 49 -34.01 24.96 -25.94
CA VAL A 49 -33.76 25.30 -24.54
C VAL A 49 -35.03 25.09 -23.71
N GLY A 50 -34.91 24.37 -22.60
CA GLY A 50 -36.01 23.89 -21.76
C GLY A 50 -36.37 22.42 -21.97
N ASP A 51 -35.87 21.76 -23.01
CA ASP A 51 -36.10 20.32 -23.22
C ASP A 51 -35.37 19.49 -22.16
N THR A 52 -36.01 18.39 -21.72
CA THR A 52 -35.36 17.36 -20.89
C THR A 52 -34.83 16.26 -21.79
N VAL A 53 -33.57 15.91 -21.60
CA VAL A 53 -32.82 14.93 -22.39
C VAL A 53 -32.16 13.91 -21.46
N THR A 54 -32.15 12.65 -21.86
CA THR A 54 -31.27 11.64 -21.23
C THR A 54 -29.88 11.82 -21.81
N ILE A 55 -28.85 11.78 -20.96
CA ILE A 55 -27.46 12.05 -21.29
C ILE A 55 -26.52 11.00 -20.71
N ASN A 56 -25.39 10.82 -21.37
CA ASN A 56 -24.28 10.00 -20.90
C ASN A 56 -23.04 10.90 -20.73
N VAL A 57 -22.42 10.90 -19.55
CA VAL A 57 -21.17 11.64 -19.30
C VAL A 57 -20.01 10.88 -19.94
N LEU A 58 -19.29 11.53 -20.86
CA LEU A 58 -18.19 10.92 -21.61
C LEU A 58 -16.82 11.27 -21.05
N ARG A 59 -16.68 12.48 -20.47
CA ARG A 59 -15.39 13.01 -20.01
C ARG A 59 -15.58 14.14 -19.01
N VAL A 60 -14.74 14.16 -17.98
CA VAL A 60 -14.62 15.28 -17.03
C VAL A 60 -13.31 16.03 -17.30
N VAL A 61 -13.33 17.35 -17.15
CA VAL A 61 -12.17 18.25 -17.33
C VAL A 61 -12.15 19.27 -16.20
N SER A 62 -11.05 19.39 -15.47
CA SER A 62 -10.89 20.47 -14.50
C SER A 62 -10.83 21.83 -15.19
N GLY A 63 -11.80 22.68 -14.88
CA GLY A 63 -11.98 23.99 -15.50
C GLY A 63 -11.11 25.09 -14.91
N VAL A 64 -11.20 26.29 -15.49
CA VAL A 64 -10.49 27.48 -15.02
C VAL A 64 -11.21 28.04 -13.79
N GLY A 65 -10.83 27.59 -12.59
CA GLY A 65 -11.34 28.12 -11.32
C GLY A 65 -11.74 27.09 -10.25
N ASP A 66 -11.05 25.94 -10.17
CA ASP A 66 -11.33 24.84 -9.20
C ASP A 66 -12.68 24.12 -9.38
N GLU A 67 -13.33 24.21 -10.54
CA GLU A 67 -14.58 23.48 -10.83
C GLU A 67 -14.47 22.60 -12.08
N ASP A 68 -14.92 21.36 -11.98
CA ASP A 68 -14.93 20.39 -13.08
C ASP A 68 -16.09 20.62 -14.07
N ILE A 69 -15.79 20.48 -15.36
CA ILE A 69 -16.71 20.55 -16.50
C ILE A 69 -16.92 19.12 -17.05
N LEU A 70 -18.17 18.71 -17.17
CA LEU A 70 -18.59 17.38 -17.59
C LEU A 70 -19.14 17.45 -19.01
N TYR A 71 -18.45 16.84 -19.97
CA TYR A 71 -18.89 16.75 -21.36
C TYR A 71 -19.74 15.50 -21.57
N CYS A 72 -20.89 15.68 -22.22
CA CYS A 72 -21.93 14.66 -22.32
C CYS A 72 -22.54 14.60 -23.72
N ALA A 73 -22.97 13.40 -24.09
CA ALA A 73 -23.77 13.13 -25.29
C ALA A 73 -25.23 12.89 -24.90
N PHE A 74 -26.16 13.21 -25.80
CA PHE A 74 -27.57 12.84 -25.61
C PHE A 74 -27.75 11.35 -25.91
N ASP A 75 -28.79 10.73 -25.34
CA ASP A 75 -29.03 9.30 -25.55
C ASP A 75 -29.28 8.97 -27.03
N GLY A 76 -28.64 7.91 -27.50
CA GLY A 76 -28.55 7.56 -28.93
C GLY A 76 -27.57 8.41 -29.77
N GLU A 77 -27.02 9.51 -29.25
CA GLU A 77 -26.00 10.32 -29.94
C GLU A 77 -24.57 9.91 -29.53
N SER A 78 -23.65 9.82 -30.50
CA SER A 78 -22.25 9.42 -30.25
C SER A 78 -21.29 10.62 -30.10
N ARG A 79 -21.79 11.86 -30.13
CA ARG A 79 -21.00 13.09 -30.10
C ARG A 79 -21.27 13.86 -28.81
N GLU A 80 -20.28 14.60 -28.32
CA GLU A 80 -20.51 15.64 -27.31
C GLU A 80 -21.54 16.64 -27.86
N SER A 81 -22.74 16.66 -27.24
CA SER A 81 -23.86 17.51 -27.61
C SER A 81 -24.16 18.55 -26.52
N GLY A 82 -23.66 18.34 -25.30
CA GLY A 82 -23.74 19.34 -24.25
C GLY A 82 -22.67 19.20 -23.16
N TYR A 83 -22.73 20.10 -22.20
CA TYR A 83 -21.85 20.10 -21.02
C TYR A 83 -22.59 20.56 -19.75
N LEU A 84 -22.11 20.11 -18.60
CA LEU A 84 -22.54 20.55 -17.27
C LEU A 84 -21.33 21.09 -16.50
N PHE A 85 -21.55 21.98 -15.53
CA PHE A 85 -20.60 22.17 -14.44
C PHE A 85 -20.92 21.22 -13.30
N LEU A 86 -19.95 20.86 -12.45
CA LEU A 86 -20.23 20.01 -11.29
C LEU A 86 -21.30 20.62 -10.35
N HIS A 87 -21.32 21.96 -10.21
CA HIS A 87 -22.33 22.68 -9.43
C HIS A 87 -23.75 22.61 -10.01
N ASP A 88 -23.90 22.30 -11.30
CA ASP A 88 -25.19 22.05 -11.96
C ASP A 88 -25.76 20.65 -11.59
N ILE A 89 -24.98 19.82 -10.87
CA ILE A 89 -25.35 18.50 -10.33
C ILE A 89 -25.41 18.52 -8.78
N ILE A 90 -24.29 18.88 -8.11
CA ILE A 90 -24.16 18.94 -6.65
C ILE A 90 -23.20 20.05 -6.20
N GLY A 91 -23.44 20.63 -5.02
CA GLY A 91 -22.64 21.76 -4.50
C GLY A 91 -21.54 21.41 -3.48
N TYR A 92 -21.28 20.14 -3.17
CA TYR A 92 -20.39 19.73 -2.06
C TYR A 92 -19.07 19.05 -2.49
N LEU A 93 -18.94 18.62 -3.74
CA LEU A 93 -17.67 18.19 -4.33
C LEU A 93 -17.11 19.28 -5.25
N LYS A 94 -15.79 19.32 -5.41
CA LYS A 94 -15.10 20.20 -6.36
C LYS A 94 -14.56 19.45 -7.59
N HIS A 95 -14.12 18.21 -7.39
CA HIS A 95 -13.54 17.36 -8.42
C HIS A 95 -14.18 15.97 -8.41
N VAL A 96 -14.41 15.41 -9.59
CA VAL A 96 -15.00 14.07 -9.77
C VAL A 96 -14.32 13.30 -10.91
N PRO A 97 -13.76 12.10 -10.66
CA PRO A 97 -13.29 11.22 -11.73
C PRO A 97 -14.43 10.60 -12.53
N VAL A 98 -14.18 10.30 -13.81
CA VAL A 98 -15.17 9.79 -14.78
C VAL A 98 -15.87 8.51 -14.31
N TRP A 99 -15.21 7.63 -13.55
CA TRP A 99 -15.79 6.35 -13.11
C TRP A 99 -17.08 6.49 -12.29
N MET A 100 -17.31 7.63 -11.65
CA MET A 100 -18.54 7.90 -10.88
C MET A 100 -19.80 7.93 -11.75
N PHE A 101 -19.62 8.13 -13.05
CA PHE A 101 -20.68 8.18 -14.05
C PHE A 101 -20.77 6.87 -14.87
N SER A 102 -20.23 5.77 -14.36
CA SER A 102 -20.30 4.43 -14.96
C SER A 102 -20.95 3.41 -14.01
N ASP A 103 -21.63 2.40 -14.55
CA ASP A 103 -22.15 1.26 -13.77
C ASP A 103 -21.04 0.26 -13.37
N SER A 104 -21.43 -0.79 -12.65
CA SER A 104 -20.52 -1.88 -12.21
C SER A 104 -19.92 -2.73 -13.35
N TYR A 105 -20.39 -2.53 -14.58
CA TYR A 105 -19.85 -3.10 -15.82
C TYR A 105 -19.04 -2.07 -16.64
N ASN A 106 -18.77 -0.89 -16.07
CA ASN A 106 -18.07 0.24 -16.67
C ASN A 106 -18.77 0.84 -17.91
N ARG A 107 -20.11 0.74 -17.97
CA ARG A 107 -20.95 1.40 -19.00
C ARG A 107 -21.41 2.76 -18.48
N PRO A 108 -21.44 3.83 -19.29
CA PRO A 108 -21.93 5.14 -18.87
C PRO A 108 -23.35 5.07 -18.30
N LEU A 109 -23.62 5.85 -17.24
CA LEU A 109 -24.96 6.00 -16.68
C LEU A 109 -25.81 6.92 -17.55
N SER A 110 -27.02 6.47 -17.87
CA SER A 110 -28.06 7.24 -18.55
C SER A 110 -28.78 8.13 -17.53
N LEU A 111 -28.45 9.43 -17.52
CA LEU A 111 -28.89 10.41 -16.53
C LEU A 111 -29.81 11.45 -17.19
N LYS A 112 -30.89 11.89 -16.54
CA LYS A 112 -31.73 12.97 -17.08
C LYS A 112 -31.19 14.36 -16.73
N ALA A 113 -31.13 15.25 -17.71
CA ALA A 113 -30.75 16.65 -17.55
C ALA A 113 -31.67 17.58 -18.37
N THR A 114 -31.77 18.85 -17.98
CA THR A 114 -32.52 19.88 -18.72
C THR A 114 -31.55 20.78 -19.49
N ILE A 115 -31.87 21.09 -20.76
CA ILE A 115 -31.13 22.08 -21.56
C ILE A 115 -31.43 23.48 -21.01
N ILE A 116 -30.41 24.19 -20.50
CA ILE A 116 -30.54 25.54 -19.92
C ILE A 116 -30.02 26.65 -20.82
N ASP A 117 -29.09 26.36 -21.74
CA ASP A 117 -28.64 27.32 -22.76
C ASP A 117 -28.13 26.61 -24.03
N LYS A 118 -27.92 27.37 -25.10
CA LYS A 118 -27.32 26.90 -26.36
C LYS A 118 -26.20 27.82 -26.82
N GLU A 119 -24.98 27.30 -26.81
CA GLU A 119 -23.78 28.01 -27.20
C GLU A 119 -23.67 28.22 -28.72
N THR A 120 -22.84 29.20 -29.10
CA THR A 120 -22.66 29.61 -30.50
C THR A 120 -21.95 28.57 -31.37
N ASP A 121 -21.26 27.60 -30.77
CA ASP A 121 -20.61 26.46 -31.43
C ASP A 121 -21.57 25.27 -31.67
N GLY A 122 -22.79 25.34 -31.14
CA GLY A 122 -23.81 24.31 -31.23
C GLY A 122 -23.94 23.40 -30.00
N MET A 123 -23.09 23.55 -28.99
CA MET A 123 -23.19 22.81 -27.72
C MET A 123 -24.36 23.30 -26.86
N PHE A 124 -24.99 22.39 -26.13
CA PHE A 124 -26.01 22.72 -25.13
C PHE A 124 -25.42 22.80 -23.72
N ARG A 125 -25.67 23.88 -22.99
CA ARG A 125 -25.41 23.89 -21.54
C ARG A 125 -26.57 23.20 -20.85
N LEU A 126 -26.28 22.28 -19.94
CA LEU A 126 -27.27 21.44 -19.25
C LEU A 126 -27.24 21.67 -17.74
N SER A 127 -28.33 21.31 -17.05
CA SER A 127 -28.37 21.23 -15.59
C SER A 127 -29.20 20.04 -15.11
N MET A 128 -28.75 19.38 -14.03
CA MET A 128 -29.45 18.28 -13.37
C MET A 128 -30.15 18.70 -12.08
N THR A 129 -29.84 19.90 -11.56
CA THR A 129 -30.20 20.35 -10.19
C THR A 129 -31.70 20.24 -9.89
N ALA A 130 -32.59 20.60 -10.84
CA ALA A 130 -34.03 20.52 -10.64
C ALA A 130 -34.55 19.07 -10.63
N LEU A 131 -34.19 18.28 -11.66
CA LEU A 131 -34.66 16.90 -11.81
C LEU A 131 -34.13 15.98 -10.70
N LEU A 132 -32.86 16.14 -10.32
CA LEU A 132 -32.25 15.39 -9.22
C LEU A 132 -32.86 15.76 -7.86
N LYS A 133 -33.24 17.03 -7.67
CA LYS A 133 -33.96 17.50 -6.48
C LYS A 133 -35.37 16.91 -6.39
N ASP A 134 -36.11 16.88 -7.50
CA ASP A 134 -37.46 16.29 -7.54
C ASP A 134 -37.40 14.77 -7.28
N PHE A 135 -36.42 14.06 -7.89
CA PHE A 135 -36.16 12.65 -7.61
C PHE A 135 -35.89 12.40 -6.13
N VAL A 136 -34.88 13.09 -5.56
CA VAL A 136 -34.52 12.95 -4.14
C VAL A 136 -35.70 13.25 -3.23
N CYS A 137 -36.43 14.35 -3.45
CA CYS A 137 -37.56 14.71 -2.61
C CYS A 137 -38.74 13.74 -2.71
N SER A 138 -38.84 12.94 -3.78
CA SER A 138 -39.89 11.92 -3.92
C SER A 138 -39.66 10.67 -3.05
N ASN A 139 -38.44 10.47 -2.56
CA ASN A 139 -38.06 9.34 -1.70
C ASN A 139 -38.34 9.57 -0.20
N TYR A 140 -38.72 10.80 0.20
CA TYR A 140 -38.89 11.19 1.60
C TYR A 140 -40.29 11.77 1.91
N MET A 141 -40.85 11.41 3.07
CA MET A 141 -42.05 12.01 3.65
C MET A 141 -41.70 12.99 4.78
N PRO A 142 -42.38 14.14 4.91
CA PRO A 142 -42.15 15.08 6.01
C PRO A 142 -42.34 14.40 7.37
N GLY A 143 -41.27 14.32 8.17
CA GLY A 143 -41.21 13.52 9.39
C GLY A 143 -40.16 12.41 9.37
N ASP A 144 -39.64 12.02 8.22
CA ASP A 144 -38.61 10.96 8.10
C ASP A 144 -37.28 11.39 8.73
N THR A 145 -36.57 10.43 9.34
CA THR A 145 -35.24 10.64 9.92
C THR A 145 -34.18 10.49 8.83
N VAL A 146 -33.25 11.45 8.75
CA VAL A 146 -32.13 11.46 7.81
C VAL A 146 -30.82 11.63 8.59
N VAL A 147 -29.88 10.68 8.46
CA VAL A 147 -28.55 10.78 9.08
C VAL A 147 -27.64 11.62 8.18
N CYS A 148 -27.04 12.68 8.72
CA CYS A 148 -26.28 13.68 7.95
C CYS A 148 -24.92 14.02 8.58
N SER A 149 -23.84 14.09 7.79
CA SER A 149 -22.55 14.66 8.21
C SER A 149 -22.48 16.16 7.97
N LEU A 150 -22.13 16.96 8.98
CA LEU A 150 -21.96 18.42 8.83
C LEU A 150 -20.79 18.81 7.93
N GLY A 151 -21.04 19.68 6.95
CA GLY A 151 -20.00 20.24 6.07
C GLY A 151 -19.16 21.36 6.72
N ILE A 152 -19.65 21.98 7.80
CA ILE A 152 -18.99 23.07 8.54
C ILE A 152 -19.23 22.91 10.06
N ALA A 153 -18.30 23.41 10.88
CA ALA A 153 -18.51 23.51 12.33
C ALA A 153 -19.56 24.58 12.68
N ARG A 154 -20.31 24.36 13.77
CA ARG A 154 -21.45 25.17 14.21
C ARG A 154 -21.45 25.36 15.74
N PRO A 155 -21.11 26.55 16.25
CA PRO A 155 -21.11 26.84 17.68
C PRO A 155 -22.49 27.21 18.23
N ALA A 156 -22.74 26.88 19.50
CA ALA A 156 -23.98 27.16 20.22
C ALA A 156 -23.94 28.50 20.99
N PRO A 157 -25.02 29.32 21.01
CA PRO A 157 -26.13 29.42 20.07
C PRO A 157 -26.00 30.72 19.23
N TYR A 158 -25.03 30.80 18.33
CA TYR A 158 -24.95 31.85 17.31
C TYR A 158 -24.45 31.26 15.99
N ALA A 159 -25.38 30.81 15.14
CA ALA A 159 -25.07 30.30 13.82
C ALA A 159 -26.14 30.70 12.79
N LYS A 160 -25.69 30.74 11.52
CA LYS A 160 -26.42 31.08 10.29
C LYS A 160 -27.78 30.33 10.17
N PRO A 161 -28.73 30.85 9.36
CA PRO A 161 -30.08 30.28 9.21
C PRO A 161 -30.11 28.80 8.82
N TYR A 162 -29.06 28.30 8.14
CA TYR A 162 -28.86 26.90 7.83
C TYR A 162 -27.37 26.52 7.92
N ALA A 163 -27.09 25.23 7.98
CA ALA A 163 -25.75 24.65 7.83
C ALA A 163 -25.75 23.57 6.71
N PRO A 164 -24.78 23.57 5.79
CA PRO A 164 -24.63 22.51 4.79
C PRO A 164 -24.25 21.18 5.44
N ALA A 165 -24.86 20.09 4.96
CA ALA A 165 -24.52 18.72 5.31
C ALA A 165 -24.74 17.79 4.10
N ILE A 166 -24.30 16.54 4.25
CA ILE A 166 -24.49 15.47 3.26
C ILE A 166 -25.12 14.27 3.97
N SER A 167 -26.20 13.71 3.45
CA SER A 167 -26.88 12.52 3.99
C SER A 167 -26.16 11.21 3.65
N GLU A 168 -26.64 10.10 4.21
CA GLU A 168 -26.04 8.77 4.03
C GLU A 168 -26.10 8.25 2.59
N TYR A 169 -27.12 8.63 1.82
CA TYR A 169 -27.24 8.29 0.39
C TYR A 169 -26.66 9.37 -0.54
N GLY A 170 -25.94 10.38 -0.01
CA GLY A 170 -25.18 11.35 -0.80
C GLY A 170 -25.93 12.62 -1.20
N GLU A 171 -27.14 12.83 -0.68
CA GLU A 171 -27.90 14.05 -0.96
C GLU A 171 -27.37 15.26 -0.18
N SER A 172 -27.56 16.44 -0.77
CA SER A 172 -27.17 17.72 -0.21
C SER A 172 -28.26 18.26 0.71
N VAL A 173 -27.91 18.46 1.98
CA VAL A 173 -28.86 18.79 3.05
C VAL A 173 -28.60 20.20 3.59
N SER A 174 -29.68 20.98 3.70
CA SER A 174 -29.75 22.23 4.43
C SER A 174 -30.28 21.97 5.84
N LEU A 175 -29.38 21.93 6.82
CA LEU A 175 -29.73 21.69 8.22
C LEU A 175 -30.18 22.98 8.92
N THR A 176 -31.37 22.95 9.49
CA THR A 176 -32.02 24.05 10.19
C THR A 176 -32.29 23.70 11.67
N GLY A 177 -32.77 24.69 12.44
CA GLY A 177 -32.96 24.57 13.88
C GLY A 177 -31.70 24.87 14.69
N THR A 178 -31.80 24.77 16.01
CA THR A 178 -30.73 25.04 16.99
C THR A 178 -30.40 23.78 17.77
N PHE A 179 -29.12 23.41 17.81
CA PHE A 179 -28.61 22.34 18.67
C PHE A 179 -27.95 22.97 19.91
N GLY A 180 -28.03 22.30 21.07
CA GLY A 180 -27.59 22.84 22.36
C GLY A 180 -26.09 22.72 22.64
N GLU A 181 -25.37 22.01 21.78
CA GLU A 181 -23.94 21.70 21.90
C GLU A 181 -23.20 22.17 20.64
N ASP A 182 -21.89 22.34 20.74
CA ASP A 182 -21.05 22.68 19.59
C ASP A 182 -20.86 21.45 18.69
N LEU A 183 -21.19 21.59 17.40
CA LEU A 183 -20.96 20.56 16.38
C LEU A 183 -19.73 20.93 15.54
N GLN A 184 -18.90 19.94 15.24
CA GLN A 184 -17.74 20.08 14.37
C GLN A 184 -18.06 19.68 12.93
N ARG A 185 -17.17 20.04 12.00
CA ARG A 185 -17.23 19.52 10.62
C ARG A 185 -16.98 18.01 10.67
N GLY A 186 -17.83 17.24 9.99
CA GLY A 186 -17.81 15.78 9.97
C GLY A 186 -18.74 15.13 10.99
N ASP A 187 -19.24 15.87 12.00
CA ASP A 187 -20.16 15.31 12.99
C ASP A 187 -21.44 14.77 12.33
N LEU A 188 -21.88 13.60 12.79
CA LEU A 188 -23.14 12.99 12.39
C LEU A 188 -24.29 13.49 13.25
N VAL A 189 -25.39 13.84 12.60
CA VAL A 189 -26.65 14.23 13.27
C VAL A 189 -27.83 13.48 12.68
N ASN A 190 -28.77 13.12 13.56
CA ASN A 190 -30.13 12.74 13.17
C ASN A 190 -30.91 14.03 12.94
N ALA A 191 -31.49 14.17 11.75
CA ALA A 191 -32.31 15.31 11.39
C ALA A 191 -33.65 14.86 10.79
N THR A 192 -34.75 15.51 11.15
CA THR A 192 -36.06 15.26 10.54
C THR A 192 -36.15 15.97 9.19
N TYR A 193 -36.54 15.27 8.12
CA TYR A 193 -36.88 15.89 6.84
C TYR A 193 -38.14 16.78 6.98
N ILE A 194 -38.02 18.02 6.50
CA ILE A 194 -39.10 19.03 6.52
C ILE A 194 -39.73 19.18 5.13
N GLY A 195 -38.91 19.16 4.08
CA GLY A 195 -39.31 19.43 2.71
C GLY A 195 -38.14 19.85 1.82
N THR A 196 -38.43 20.10 0.54
CA THR A 196 -37.47 20.53 -0.48
C THR A 196 -36.73 21.83 -0.08
N ALA A 197 -35.42 21.90 -0.34
CA ALA A 197 -34.60 23.07 -0.02
C ALA A 197 -34.53 24.14 -1.13
N GLU A 198 -34.26 25.38 -0.71
CA GLU A 198 -33.94 26.50 -1.60
C GLU A 198 -32.51 26.41 -2.14
N GLY A 199 -32.27 26.98 -3.33
CA GLY A 199 -30.94 27.02 -3.96
C GLY A 199 -30.45 25.63 -4.42
N SER A 200 -29.16 25.38 -4.27
CA SER A 200 -28.46 24.16 -4.72
C SER A 200 -28.57 22.96 -3.77
N PHE A 201 -29.13 23.11 -2.57
CA PHE A 201 -29.42 21.99 -1.67
C PHE A 201 -30.66 21.23 -2.15
N GLN A 202 -30.71 19.92 -1.92
CA GLN A 202 -31.86 19.08 -2.25
C GLN A 202 -32.87 19.04 -1.09
N LEU A 203 -32.43 18.66 0.11
CA LEU A 203 -33.28 18.41 1.29
C LEU A 203 -33.16 19.55 2.31
N THR A 204 -34.28 19.96 2.94
CA THR A 204 -34.26 20.75 4.19
C THR A 204 -34.59 19.83 5.35
N CYS A 205 -33.68 19.72 6.31
CA CYS A 205 -33.88 18.92 7.51
C CYS A 205 -33.71 19.77 8.78
N ARG A 206 -34.31 19.34 9.90
CA ARG A 206 -34.20 19.96 11.22
C ARG A 206 -33.39 19.05 12.14
N ILE A 207 -32.29 19.55 12.70
CA ILE A 207 -31.44 18.77 13.62
C ILE A 207 -32.24 18.39 14.88
N GLU A 208 -32.19 17.11 15.30
CA GLU A 208 -32.80 16.63 16.54
C GLU A 208 -31.76 16.11 17.55
N SER A 209 -30.82 15.25 17.12
CA SER A 209 -29.76 14.71 17.99
C SER A 209 -28.44 14.53 17.25
N ARG A 210 -27.36 14.32 17.99
CA ARG A 210 -26.14 13.68 17.44
C ARG A 210 -26.46 12.23 17.07
N ALA A 211 -25.72 11.68 16.11
CA ALA A 211 -25.78 10.27 15.74
C ALA A 211 -24.40 9.63 15.96
N ASP A 212 -24.39 8.33 16.28
CA ASP A 212 -23.16 7.55 16.48
C ASP A 212 -22.86 6.71 15.23
N GLY A 213 -21.58 6.61 14.86
CA GLY A 213 -21.11 5.80 13.73
C GLY A 213 -20.06 6.52 12.88
N GLU A 214 -19.69 5.90 11.76
CA GLU A 214 -18.85 6.49 10.73
C GLU A 214 -19.63 6.54 9.42
N MET A 215 -19.50 7.63 8.66
CA MET A 215 -20.11 7.77 7.33
C MET A 215 -19.13 7.35 6.25
N GLU A 216 -19.64 6.73 5.19
CA GLU A 216 -18.85 6.46 3.99
C GLU A 216 -18.33 7.76 3.34
N ASP A 217 -17.27 7.61 2.56
CA ASP A 217 -16.63 8.70 1.84
C ASP A 217 -17.64 9.46 0.93
N PRO A 218 -17.64 10.81 0.92
CA PRO A 218 -18.58 11.61 0.13
C PRO A 218 -18.60 11.30 -1.37
N MET A 219 -17.48 10.83 -1.95
CA MET A 219 -17.39 10.46 -3.35
C MET A 219 -18.13 9.13 -3.65
N ARG A 220 -18.08 8.17 -2.73
CA ARG A 220 -18.86 6.92 -2.86
C ARG A 220 -20.35 7.19 -2.75
N ARG A 221 -20.75 8.02 -1.77
CA ARG A 221 -22.14 8.43 -1.60
C ARG A 221 -22.68 9.18 -2.82
N PHE A 222 -21.89 10.07 -3.42
CA PHE A 222 -22.26 10.72 -4.69
C PHE A 222 -22.44 9.73 -5.84
N HIS A 223 -21.54 8.75 -5.98
CA HIS A 223 -21.68 7.71 -7.00
C HIS A 223 -22.95 6.86 -6.79
N ASN A 224 -23.27 6.48 -5.55
CA ASN A 224 -24.50 5.74 -5.24
C ASN A 224 -25.76 6.54 -5.60
N LEU A 225 -25.80 7.85 -5.29
CA LEU A 225 -26.89 8.74 -5.72
C LEU A 225 -27.07 8.77 -7.24
N LEU A 226 -25.99 8.72 -8.02
CA LEU A 226 -26.05 8.65 -9.47
C LEU A 226 -26.54 7.29 -9.99
N LEU A 227 -26.18 6.18 -9.32
CA LEU A 227 -26.70 4.85 -9.65
C LEU A 227 -28.22 4.77 -9.43
N ASP A 228 -28.71 5.33 -8.32
CA ASP A 228 -30.15 5.33 -7.99
C ASP A 228 -30.96 6.26 -8.91
N TYR A 229 -30.35 7.35 -9.40
CA TYR A 229 -30.97 8.30 -10.34
C TYR A 229 -30.93 7.84 -11.81
N ALA A 230 -30.03 6.91 -12.17
CA ALA A 230 -29.86 6.45 -13.54
C ALA A 230 -31.08 5.65 -14.06
N GLU A 231 -31.38 5.78 -15.36
CA GLU A 231 -32.44 4.96 -15.96
C GLU A 231 -32.01 3.48 -16.06
N PRO A 232 -32.91 2.53 -15.73
CA PRO A 232 -32.57 1.11 -15.72
C PRO A 232 -32.28 0.59 -17.14
N ALA A 233 -31.05 0.16 -17.37
CA ALA A 233 -30.65 -0.50 -18.62
C ALA A 233 -31.45 -1.81 -18.81
N GLU A 234 -32.14 -1.97 -19.94
CA GLU A 234 -32.97 -3.15 -20.17
C GLU A 234 -32.14 -4.45 -20.16
N PRO A 235 -32.64 -5.53 -19.51
CA PRO A 235 -31.90 -6.78 -19.36
C PRO A 235 -31.84 -7.56 -20.68
N VAL A 236 -30.64 -7.66 -21.24
CA VAL A 236 -30.36 -8.50 -22.42
C VAL A 236 -30.69 -9.95 -22.10
N THR A 237 -31.75 -10.48 -22.71
CA THR A 237 -32.19 -11.87 -22.53
C THR A 237 -31.47 -12.77 -23.54
N ASN A 238 -30.92 -13.90 -23.08
CA ASN A 238 -30.09 -14.81 -23.89
C ASN A 238 -30.80 -15.27 -25.19
N PRO A 239 -30.10 -15.34 -26.33
CA PRO A 239 -30.71 -15.63 -27.63
C PRO A 239 -31.01 -17.12 -27.85
N GLN A 240 -32.22 -17.40 -28.32
CA GLN A 240 -32.68 -18.68 -28.89
C GLN A 240 -32.84 -18.48 -30.41
N PRO A 241 -32.48 -19.44 -31.29
CA PRO A 241 -32.20 -19.12 -32.69
C PRO A 241 -33.43 -18.87 -33.59
N ALA A 242 -33.38 -17.73 -34.28
CA ALA A 242 -33.94 -17.36 -35.61
C ALA A 242 -35.45 -17.55 -35.91
N ALA A 243 -36.14 -16.42 -36.14
CA ALA A 243 -37.07 -16.23 -37.27
C ALA A 243 -37.36 -14.73 -37.55
N ASP A 244 -36.83 -14.23 -38.65
CA ASP A 244 -37.29 -13.13 -39.52
C ASP A 244 -38.19 -11.99 -38.97
N THR A 245 -37.58 -10.83 -38.66
CA THR A 245 -38.04 -9.51 -39.12
C THR A 245 -36.85 -8.51 -39.16
N PRO A 246 -36.82 -7.54 -40.10
CA PRO A 246 -35.57 -6.86 -40.46
C PRO A 246 -35.21 -5.72 -39.51
N ALA A 247 -33.97 -5.71 -39.04
CA ALA A 247 -33.37 -4.57 -38.36
C ALA A 247 -33.09 -3.43 -39.37
N PRO A 248 -33.21 -2.14 -38.97
CA PRO A 248 -32.81 -1.03 -39.81
C PRO A 248 -31.28 -1.05 -40.01
N THR A 249 -30.86 -0.91 -41.26
CA THR A 249 -29.47 -1.06 -41.68
C THR A 249 -28.62 0.14 -41.25
N ALA A 250 -27.47 -0.14 -40.62
CA ALA A 250 -26.50 0.88 -40.25
C ALA A 250 -25.71 1.37 -41.48
N ASP A 251 -26.09 2.53 -42.03
CA ASP A 251 -25.22 3.31 -42.89
C ASP A 251 -24.15 4.00 -42.04
N MET A 252 -22.91 3.50 -42.13
CA MET A 252 -21.79 3.91 -41.30
C MET A 252 -20.59 4.37 -42.15
N GLU A 253 -20.67 5.59 -42.70
CA GLU A 253 -19.53 6.35 -43.23
C GLU A 253 -19.64 7.82 -42.75
N THR A 254 -19.23 8.09 -41.52
CA THR A 254 -17.90 8.64 -41.11
C THR A 254 -17.73 10.15 -41.32
N SER A 255 -17.88 10.94 -40.22
CA SER A 255 -16.76 11.72 -39.68
C SER A 255 -17.07 12.38 -38.32
N ASP A 256 -16.16 12.59 -37.36
CA ASP A 256 -15.10 11.75 -36.77
C ASP A 256 -14.67 12.39 -35.43
N ARG A 257 -14.69 11.61 -34.34
CA ARG A 257 -13.53 11.55 -33.45
C ARG A 257 -12.98 10.13 -33.53
N LEU A 258 -12.52 9.75 -34.72
CA LEU A 258 -11.48 8.74 -34.82
C LEU A 258 -10.38 9.15 -33.83
N LEU A 259 -9.93 8.21 -33.01
CA LEU A 259 -8.59 8.29 -32.47
C LEU A 259 -7.69 8.44 -33.70
N ASP A 260 -7.03 9.59 -33.85
CA ASP A 260 -6.14 9.83 -34.98
C ASP A 260 -5.19 8.63 -35.09
N ALA A 261 -4.95 8.14 -36.31
CA ALA A 261 -3.99 7.08 -36.53
C ALA A 261 -2.61 7.43 -35.92
N ALA A 262 -2.27 8.71 -35.79
CA ALA A 262 -1.13 9.16 -34.99
C ALA A 262 -1.27 8.82 -33.49
N TYR A 263 -2.40 9.16 -32.86
CA TYR A 263 -2.66 8.88 -31.44
C TYR A 263 -2.78 7.38 -31.14
N VAL A 264 -3.42 6.59 -32.02
CA VAL A 264 -3.44 5.12 -31.88
C VAL A 264 -2.01 4.56 -31.97
N LYS A 265 -1.17 5.08 -32.87
CA LYS A 265 0.25 4.70 -32.97
C LYS A 265 1.05 5.13 -31.72
N GLU A 266 0.69 6.23 -31.05
CA GLU A 266 1.28 6.62 -29.77
C GLU A 266 0.86 5.68 -28.62
N LEU A 267 -0.43 5.30 -28.54
CA LEU A 267 -0.91 4.29 -27.59
C LEU A 267 -0.22 2.93 -27.80
N ILE A 268 -0.09 2.48 -29.05
CA ILE A 268 0.64 1.25 -29.41
C ILE A 268 2.09 1.34 -28.91
N ARG A 269 2.78 2.46 -29.12
CA ARG A 269 4.16 2.68 -28.62
C ARG A 269 4.24 2.72 -27.08
N LEU A 270 3.23 3.24 -26.40
CA LEU A 270 3.19 3.29 -24.95
C LEU A 270 3.00 1.89 -24.35
N LEU A 271 2.04 1.11 -24.88
CA LEU A 271 1.83 -0.30 -24.52
C LEU A 271 3.08 -1.15 -24.83
N ASP A 272 3.73 -0.91 -25.97
CA ASP A 272 4.98 -1.56 -26.35
C ASP A 272 6.12 -1.31 -25.36
N ARG A 273 6.20 -0.07 -24.82
CA ARG A 273 7.16 0.30 -23.79
C ARG A 273 6.81 -0.27 -22.42
N MET A 274 5.54 -0.31 -22.04
CA MET A 274 5.09 -0.97 -20.82
C MET A 274 5.48 -2.45 -20.85
N ALA A 275 5.18 -3.15 -21.94
CA ALA A 275 5.57 -4.55 -22.18
C ALA A 275 7.09 -4.82 -22.28
N ALA A 276 7.92 -3.78 -22.31
CA ALA A 276 9.38 -3.90 -22.33
C ALA A 276 10.03 -3.54 -20.97
N ILE A 277 9.28 -2.86 -20.10
CA ILE A 277 9.72 -2.45 -18.75
C ILE A 277 9.19 -3.44 -17.70
N ASP A 278 7.96 -3.94 -17.88
CA ASP A 278 7.31 -4.86 -16.96
C ASP A 278 8.13 -6.15 -16.77
N ALA A 279 8.14 -6.66 -15.54
CA ALA A 279 8.81 -7.89 -15.15
C ALA A 279 7.87 -9.10 -15.22
N ASP A 280 6.56 -8.89 -15.16
CA ASP A 280 5.56 -9.95 -15.29
C ASP A 280 5.28 -10.26 -16.76
N TYR A 281 5.36 -11.55 -17.09
CA TYR A 281 5.07 -12.08 -18.42
C TYR A 281 3.58 -12.06 -18.76
N VAL A 282 2.69 -12.15 -17.77
CA VAL A 282 1.23 -12.10 -17.98
C VAL A 282 0.83 -10.68 -18.36
N SER A 283 1.26 -9.68 -17.60
CA SER A 283 1.07 -8.25 -17.89
C SER A 283 1.72 -7.86 -19.21
N SER A 284 2.98 -8.28 -19.47
CA SER A 284 3.65 -8.09 -20.75
C SER A 284 2.87 -8.67 -21.94
N TYR A 285 2.35 -9.90 -21.80
CA TYR A 285 1.50 -10.53 -22.82
C TYR A 285 0.23 -9.72 -23.09
N ASN A 286 -0.42 -9.25 -22.03
CA ASN A 286 -1.65 -8.46 -22.11
C ASN A 286 -1.44 -7.11 -22.81
N TYR A 287 -0.37 -6.37 -22.50
CA TYR A 287 -0.06 -5.11 -23.21
C TYR A 287 0.23 -5.34 -24.70
N ILE A 288 0.95 -6.40 -25.05
CA ILE A 288 1.25 -6.74 -26.46
C ILE A 288 -0.01 -7.20 -27.19
N ALA A 289 -0.88 -7.98 -26.56
CA ALA A 289 -2.15 -8.38 -27.14
C ALA A 289 -3.08 -7.17 -27.35
N TYR A 290 -3.10 -6.21 -26.43
CA TYR A 290 -3.80 -4.95 -26.60
C TYR A 290 -3.22 -4.15 -27.79
N ALA A 291 -1.90 -4.00 -27.87
CA ALA A 291 -1.23 -3.32 -28.97
C ALA A 291 -1.53 -3.98 -30.33
N ARG A 292 -1.55 -5.32 -30.39
CA ARG A 292 -1.96 -6.08 -31.57
C ARG A 292 -3.40 -5.78 -31.99
N VAL A 293 -4.34 -5.75 -31.05
CA VAL A 293 -5.75 -5.42 -31.33
C VAL A 293 -5.88 -3.99 -31.90
N LEU A 294 -5.16 -3.01 -31.33
CA LEU A 294 -5.10 -1.65 -31.89
C LEU A 294 -4.49 -1.62 -33.30
N CYS A 295 -3.46 -2.44 -33.59
CA CYS A 295 -2.93 -2.58 -34.94
C CYS A 295 -3.97 -3.15 -35.91
N LEU A 296 -4.74 -4.17 -35.52
CA LEU A 296 -5.81 -4.73 -36.37
C LEU A 296 -6.96 -3.75 -36.65
N MET A 297 -7.07 -2.65 -35.88
CA MET A 297 -8.02 -1.57 -36.11
C MET A 297 -7.49 -0.46 -37.05
N LEU A 298 -6.19 -0.46 -37.38
CA LEU A 298 -5.57 0.53 -38.28
C LEU A 298 -5.57 0.03 -39.75
N PRO A 299 -5.85 0.90 -40.75
CA PRO A 299 -5.90 0.49 -42.17
C PRO A 299 -4.63 -0.18 -42.70
N ASP A 300 -3.45 0.32 -42.30
CA ASP A 300 -2.13 -0.22 -42.66
C ASP A 300 -1.49 -1.03 -41.52
N GLY A 301 -2.29 -1.44 -40.53
CA GLY A 301 -1.79 -2.00 -39.27
C GLY A 301 -1.46 -3.49 -39.30
N GLU A 302 -1.82 -4.21 -40.38
CA GLU A 302 -1.68 -5.68 -40.47
C GLU A 302 -0.24 -6.16 -40.22
N ALA A 303 0.76 -5.58 -40.88
CA ALA A 303 2.18 -5.91 -40.64
C ALA A 303 2.66 -5.62 -39.20
N HIS A 304 2.09 -4.60 -38.53
CA HIS A 304 2.38 -4.32 -37.12
C HIS A 304 1.61 -5.26 -36.17
N ALA A 305 0.41 -5.72 -36.56
CA ALA A 305 -0.30 -6.75 -35.83
C ALA A 305 0.45 -8.08 -35.91
N ASP A 306 1.06 -8.40 -37.06
CA ASP A 306 1.91 -9.56 -37.27
C ASP A 306 3.18 -9.49 -36.40
N TYR A 307 3.85 -8.33 -36.34
CA TYR A 307 4.91 -8.05 -35.37
C TYR A 307 4.53 -8.43 -33.93
N TYR A 308 3.37 -7.98 -33.47
CA TYR A 308 2.90 -8.31 -32.13
C TYR A 308 2.39 -9.76 -31.99
N ARG A 309 2.08 -10.48 -33.09
CA ARG A 309 1.79 -11.93 -33.06
C ARG A 309 3.05 -12.73 -32.75
N GLY A 310 4.12 -12.54 -33.52
CA GLY A 310 5.39 -13.22 -33.27
C GLY A 310 5.91 -12.95 -31.87
N ARG A 311 5.77 -11.70 -31.39
CA ARG A 311 6.16 -11.33 -30.02
C ARG A 311 5.27 -11.96 -28.92
N LYS A 312 3.96 -12.16 -29.14
CA LYS A 312 3.09 -13.00 -28.27
C LYS A 312 3.60 -14.44 -28.25
N GLN A 313 3.91 -15.02 -29.40
CA GLN A 313 4.36 -16.41 -29.52
C GLN A 313 5.73 -16.65 -28.87
N LEU A 314 6.66 -15.68 -28.93
CA LEU A 314 7.90 -15.73 -28.15
C LEU A 314 7.65 -15.73 -26.63
N ILE A 315 6.68 -14.95 -26.14
CA ILE A 315 6.30 -14.94 -24.72
C ILE A 315 5.64 -16.27 -24.31
N GLU A 316 4.78 -16.83 -25.16
CA GLU A 316 4.18 -18.15 -24.93
C GLU A 316 5.24 -19.24 -24.83
N MET A 317 6.23 -19.27 -25.74
CA MET A 317 7.33 -20.24 -25.67
C MET A 317 8.27 -20.02 -24.48
N LEU A 318 8.50 -18.77 -24.04
CA LEU A 318 9.26 -18.48 -22.82
C LEU A 318 8.50 -18.95 -21.57
N TYR A 319 7.19 -18.75 -21.52
CA TYR A 319 6.33 -19.27 -20.45
C TYR A 319 6.30 -20.80 -20.44
N ASP A 320 6.14 -21.44 -21.60
CA ASP A 320 6.19 -22.90 -21.70
C ASP A 320 7.58 -23.47 -21.35
N PHE A 321 8.67 -22.78 -21.67
CA PHE A 321 10.00 -23.13 -21.16
C PHE A 321 10.11 -22.97 -19.63
N ALA A 322 9.56 -21.90 -19.07
CA ALA A 322 9.55 -21.66 -17.63
C ALA A 322 8.87 -22.81 -16.86
N VAL A 323 7.74 -23.29 -17.38
CA VAL A 323 6.92 -24.34 -16.77
C VAL A 323 7.43 -25.76 -17.05
N ASN A 324 8.00 -26.03 -18.24
CA ASN A 324 8.30 -27.39 -18.71
C ASN A 324 9.79 -27.70 -18.92
N ASP A 325 10.68 -26.75 -18.59
CA ASP A 325 12.15 -26.82 -18.73
C ASP A 325 12.67 -27.05 -20.16
N LYS A 326 11.78 -26.98 -21.16
CA LYS A 326 12.07 -27.28 -22.57
C LYS A 326 11.32 -26.35 -23.50
N VAL A 327 11.96 -26.02 -24.62
CA VAL A 327 11.36 -25.34 -25.77
C VAL A 327 10.98 -26.41 -26.80
N ASP A 328 9.81 -26.31 -27.44
CA ASP A 328 9.47 -27.16 -28.60
C ASP A 328 10.25 -26.68 -29.84
N PRO A 329 11.25 -27.44 -30.33
CA PRO A 329 12.02 -27.04 -31.51
C PRO A 329 11.15 -26.97 -32.76
N ALA A 330 10.09 -27.78 -32.88
CA ALA A 330 9.19 -27.76 -34.03
C ALA A 330 8.27 -26.52 -34.02
N GLN A 331 7.91 -25.99 -32.84
CA GLN A 331 7.23 -24.69 -32.74
C GLN A 331 8.18 -23.54 -33.09
N LEU A 332 9.43 -23.59 -32.63
CA LEU A 332 10.45 -22.60 -32.92
C LEU A 332 10.83 -22.57 -34.43
N ASP A 333 10.94 -23.74 -35.06
CA ASP A 333 11.16 -23.86 -36.50
C ASP A 333 9.97 -23.36 -37.33
N ARG A 334 8.73 -23.64 -36.90
CA ARG A 334 7.54 -23.06 -37.54
C ARG A 334 7.57 -21.54 -37.47
N LEU A 335 7.81 -20.96 -36.30
CA LEU A 335 7.90 -19.50 -36.13
C LEU A 335 8.96 -18.88 -37.06
N GLN A 336 10.16 -19.47 -37.11
CA GLN A 336 11.24 -18.97 -37.95
C GLN A 336 10.96 -19.11 -39.46
N ASN A 337 10.17 -20.10 -39.88
CA ASN A 337 9.81 -20.33 -41.28
C ASN A 337 8.57 -19.52 -41.73
N GLU A 338 7.59 -19.34 -40.84
CA GLU A 338 6.32 -18.65 -41.13
C GLU A 338 6.48 -17.12 -41.03
N GLU A 339 7.31 -16.62 -40.12
CA GLU A 339 7.53 -15.18 -39.88
C GLU A 339 9.00 -14.77 -40.12
N GLY A 340 9.75 -15.51 -40.96
CA GLY A 340 11.20 -15.34 -41.13
C GLY A 340 11.68 -13.94 -41.55
N GLU A 341 10.90 -13.20 -42.34
CA GLU A 341 11.21 -11.80 -42.71
C GLU A 341 11.00 -10.84 -41.53
N LEU A 342 10.01 -11.09 -40.67
CA LEU A 342 9.71 -10.30 -39.47
C LEU A 342 10.87 -10.34 -38.45
N PHE A 343 11.42 -11.54 -38.22
CA PHE A 343 12.60 -11.76 -37.37
C PHE A 343 13.92 -11.37 -38.06
N ALA A 344 13.90 -11.08 -39.35
CA ALA A 344 15.06 -10.55 -40.06
C ALA A 344 15.21 -9.03 -39.83
N ASP A 345 14.14 -8.25 -39.77
CA ASP A 345 14.26 -6.79 -39.73
C ASP A 345 14.31 -6.18 -38.31
N ASP A 346 13.80 -6.86 -37.27
CA ASP A 346 13.86 -6.41 -35.87
C ASP A 346 14.96 -7.13 -35.06
N THR A 347 15.96 -6.37 -34.59
CA THR A 347 17.09 -6.90 -33.81
C THR A 347 16.67 -7.47 -32.43
N PRO A 348 15.91 -6.75 -31.57
CA PRO A 348 15.37 -7.33 -30.33
C PRO A 348 14.61 -8.66 -30.48
N LEU A 349 13.74 -8.78 -31.49
CA LEU A 349 13.00 -10.02 -31.76
C LEU A 349 13.94 -11.13 -32.20
N ARG A 350 14.91 -10.82 -33.07
CA ARG A 350 15.94 -11.77 -33.51
C ARG A 350 16.77 -12.28 -32.34
N ASP A 351 17.22 -11.39 -31.45
CA ASP A 351 17.99 -11.76 -30.25
C ASP A 351 17.18 -12.69 -29.33
N LYS A 352 15.87 -12.44 -29.16
CA LYS A 352 15.00 -13.23 -28.29
C LYS A 352 14.62 -14.59 -28.92
N LEU A 353 14.45 -14.66 -30.24
CA LEU A 353 14.35 -15.91 -31.00
C LEU A 353 15.65 -16.72 -30.88
N GLN A 354 16.81 -16.07 -30.96
CA GLN A 354 18.12 -16.70 -30.84
C GLN A 354 18.38 -17.21 -29.42
N GLN A 355 17.91 -16.51 -28.38
CA GLN A 355 17.89 -17.00 -27.00
C GLN A 355 17.05 -18.29 -26.88
N LEU A 356 15.82 -18.32 -27.40
CA LEU A 356 15.01 -19.53 -27.43
C LEU A 356 15.65 -20.68 -28.22
N ARG A 357 16.37 -20.39 -29.31
CA ARG A 357 17.15 -21.39 -30.06
C ARG A 357 18.27 -21.99 -29.22
N ILE A 358 19.04 -21.15 -28.52
CA ILE A 358 20.08 -21.58 -27.58
C ILE A 358 19.49 -22.48 -26.49
N ILE A 359 18.33 -22.10 -25.92
CA ILE A 359 17.64 -22.87 -24.88
C ILE A 359 17.15 -24.22 -25.45
N SER A 360 16.66 -24.26 -26.69
CA SER A 360 16.24 -25.52 -27.35
C SER A 360 17.38 -26.53 -27.55
N TYR A 361 18.64 -26.07 -27.48
CA TYR A 361 19.84 -26.89 -27.57
C TYR A 361 20.37 -27.38 -26.20
N MET A 362 19.78 -26.92 -25.09
CA MET A 362 20.15 -27.38 -23.75
C MET A 362 19.74 -28.85 -23.56
N GLY A 363 20.70 -29.67 -23.11
CA GLY A 363 20.57 -31.12 -23.00
C GLY A 363 20.85 -31.89 -24.30
N TYR A 364 21.18 -31.21 -25.41
CA TYR A 364 21.36 -31.83 -26.73
C TYR A 364 22.77 -31.59 -27.29
N GLN A 365 23.70 -32.47 -26.94
CA GLN A 365 25.12 -32.43 -27.35
C GLN A 365 25.35 -32.29 -28.88
N ALA A 366 24.39 -32.75 -29.69
CA ALA A 366 24.42 -32.62 -31.15
C ALA A 366 24.57 -31.17 -31.65
N HIS A 367 24.21 -30.18 -30.82
CA HIS A 367 24.26 -28.76 -31.15
C HIS A 367 25.39 -28.01 -30.41
N ASP A 368 26.33 -28.70 -29.75
CA ASP A 368 27.40 -28.02 -28.98
C ASP A 368 28.34 -27.18 -29.87
N GLU A 369 28.61 -27.61 -31.12
CA GLU A 369 29.36 -26.79 -32.09
C GLU A 369 28.58 -25.51 -32.47
N GLU A 370 27.26 -25.62 -32.66
CA GLU A 370 26.39 -24.47 -32.94
C GLU A 370 26.34 -23.51 -31.75
N LEU A 371 26.20 -24.01 -30.53
CA LEU A 371 26.25 -23.22 -29.30
C LEU A 371 27.58 -22.47 -29.15
N GLN A 372 28.71 -23.10 -29.48
CA GLN A 372 30.02 -22.43 -29.48
C GLN A 372 30.13 -21.34 -30.55
N GLN A 373 29.60 -21.58 -31.76
CA GLN A 373 29.52 -20.57 -32.82
C GLN A 373 28.64 -19.38 -32.38
N LEU A 374 27.43 -19.64 -31.88
CA LEU A 374 26.50 -18.65 -31.35
C LEU A 374 27.14 -17.80 -30.23
N ARG A 375 27.82 -18.44 -29.26
CA ARG A 375 28.56 -17.76 -28.19
C ARG A 375 29.68 -16.84 -28.69
N SER A 376 30.26 -17.14 -29.86
CA SER A 376 31.33 -16.33 -30.48
C SER A 376 30.79 -15.19 -31.37
N ALA A 377 29.62 -15.37 -31.98
CA ALA A 377 29.01 -14.44 -32.91
C ALA A 377 28.08 -13.40 -32.24
N THR A 378 27.58 -13.70 -31.04
CA THR A 378 26.60 -12.85 -30.31
C THR A 378 27.25 -12.02 -29.21
N GLN A 379 26.49 -11.07 -28.65
CA GLN A 379 26.90 -10.23 -27.52
C GLN A 379 25.78 -10.13 -26.47
N GLY A 380 26.07 -9.48 -25.33
CA GLY A 380 25.12 -9.26 -24.25
C GLY A 380 24.50 -10.55 -23.71
N LEU A 381 23.22 -10.46 -23.31
CA LEU A 381 22.43 -11.55 -22.75
C LEU A 381 22.44 -12.82 -23.63
N THR A 382 22.31 -12.69 -24.94
CA THR A 382 22.30 -13.84 -25.87
C THR A 382 23.61 -14.64 -25.80
N ARG A 383 24.76 -13.95 -25.65
CA ARG A 383 26.06 -14.61 -25.46
C ARG A 383 26.18 -15.28 -24.09
N GLU A 384 25.62 -14.67 -23.05
CA GLU A 384 25.61 -15.21 -21.69
C GLU A 384 24.77 -16.49 -21.61
N VAL A 385 23.54 -16.47 -22.13
CA VAL A 385 22.68 -17.64 -22.25
C VAL A 385 23.35 -18.74 -23.09
N ALA A 386 24.05 -18.40 -24.19
CA ALA A 386 24.85 -19.38 -24.93
C ALA A 386 26.01 -19.99 -24.11
N SER A 387 26.66 -19.19 -23.26
CA SER A 387 27.71 -19.69 -22.38
C SER A 387 27.18 -20.59 -21.26
N LEU A 388 26.00 -20.26 -20.72
CA LEU A 388 25.30 -21.08 -19.73
C LEU A 388 24.81 -22.40 -20.34
N ALA A 389 24.23 -22.38 -21.54
CA ALA A 389 23.81 -23.59 -22.26
C ALA A 389 24.97 -24.57 -22.52
N VAL A 390 26.16 -24.06 -22.91
CA VAL A 390 27.37 -24.90 -23.03
C VAL A 390 27.80 -25.47 -21.66
N ALA A 391 27.76 -24.67 -20.59
CA ALA A 391 28.09 -25.16 -19.25
C ALA A 391 27.11 -26.24 -18.76
N TYR A 392 25.81 -26.07 -19.04
CA TYR A 392 24.76 -27.03 -18.76
C TYR A 392 25.03 -28.37 -19.45
N ASN A 393 25.29 -28.36 -20.76
CA ASN A 393 25.56 -29.59 -21.52
C ASN A 393 26.79 -30.35 -21.01
N ILE A 394 27.87 -29.63 -20.67
CA ILE A 394 29.09 -30.22 -20.09
C ILE A 394 28.82 -30.85 -18.71
N LEU A 395 28.08 -30.15 -17.83
CA LEU A 395 27.76 -30.68 -16.50
C LEU A 395 26.88 -31.94 -16.60
N LEU A 396 25.90 -31.93 -17.50
CA LEU A 396 24.99 -33.05 -17.72
C LEU A 396 25.73 -34.28 -18.31
N GLU A 397 26.65 -34.08 -19.26
CA GLU A 397 27.56 -35.13 -19.76
C GLU A 397 28.38 -35.77 -18.63
N ASN A 398 28.82 -34.97 -17.66
CA ASN A 398 29.63 -35.42 -16.53
C ASN A 398 28.79 -35.93 -15.34
N ASN A 399 27.48 -36.16 -15.51
CA ASN A 399 26.53 -36.61 -14.49
C ASN A 399 26.42 -35.67 -13.27
N MET A 400 26.65 -34.36 -13.50
CA MET A 400 26.54 -33.30 -12.49
C MET A 400 25.17 -32.63 -12.53
N GLU A 401 24.11 -33.43 -12.44
CA GLU A 401 22.71 -32.99 -12.58
C GLU A 401 22.31 -31.85 -11.61
N PRO A 402 22.71 -31.83 -10.31
CA PRO A 402 22.39 -30.72 -9.42
C PRO A 402 22.99 -29.39 -9.90
N GLN A 403 24.25 -29.42 -10.33
CA GLN A 403 24.94 -28.23 -10.85
C GLN A 403 24.40 -27.80 -12.22
N ALA A 404 23.95 -28.76 -13.04
CA ALA A 404 23.23 -28.45 -14.27
C ALA A 404 21.90 -27.72 -13.95
N ASN A 405 21.16 -28.16 -12.93
CA ASN A 405 19.94 -27.48 -12.48
C ASN A 405 20.21 -26.07 -11.93
N ASP A 406 21.33 -25.84 -11.23
CA ASP A 406 21.76 -24.48 -10.84
C ASP A 406 21.97 -23.58 -12.07
N ILE A 407 22.57 -24.12 -13.14
CA ILE A 407 22.76 -23.39 -14.41
C ILE A 407 21.42 -23.18 -15.14
N LEU A 408 20.49 -24.14 -15.11
CA LEU A 408 19.15 -23.98 -15.69
C LEU A 408 18.35 -22.88 -14.98
N ASN A 409 18.37 -22.86 -13.65
CA ASN A 409 17.76 -21.80 -12.85
C ASN A 409 18.48 -20.45 -13.09
N ARG A 410 19.81 -20.44 -13.29
CA ARG A 410 20.51 -19.22 -13.73
C ARG A 410 20.02 -18.73 -15.10
N VAL A 411 19.84 -19.62 -16.08
CA VAL A 411 19.27 -19.27 -17.40
C VAL A 411 17.87 -18.67 -17.24
N LYS A 412 17.00 -19.28 -16.41
CA LYS A 412 15.68 -18.73 -16.11
C LYS A 412 15.76 -17.32 -15.50
N ASN A 413 16.65 -17.09 -14.54
CA ASN A 413 16.82 -15.79 -13.89
C ASN A 413 17.39 -14.71 -14.85
N GLU A 414 18.36 -15.05 -15.71
CA GLU A 414 18.88 -14.13 -16.74
C GLU A 414 17.79 -13.74 -17.77
N LEU A 415 16.87 -14.66 -18.05
CA LEU A 415 15.69 -14.40 -18.88
C LEU A 415 14.58 -13.65 -18.12
N ARG A 416 14.69 -13.49 -16.80
CA ARG A 416 13.68 -12.92 -15.86
C ARG A 416 12.47 -13.82 -15.55
N LEU A 417 12.59 -15.14 -15.73
CA LEU A 417 11.56 -16.14 -15.43
C LEU A 417 11.51 -16.50 -13.92
N ASN A 418 11.55 -15.48 -13.06
CA ASN A 418 11.61 -15.65 -11.61
C ASN A 418 10.34 -16.33 -11.08
N GLY A 419 10.48 -17.27 -10.15
CA GLY A 419 9.36 -18.03 -9.57
C GLY A 419 8.96 -19.31 -10.31
N TYR A 420 9.52 -19.58 -11.50
CA TYR A 420 9.28 -20.79 -12.29
C TYR A 420 10.47 -21.77 -12.21
N GLU A 421 11.07 -21.92 -11.04
CA GLU A 421 12.28 -22.72 -10.87
C GLU A 421 12.00 -24.23 -10.93
N SER A 422 12.95 -24.99 -11.48
CA SER A 422 12.77 -26.42 -11.74
C SER A 422 12.93 -27.27 -10.47
N HIS A 423 12.19 -28.38 -10.40
CA HIS A 423 12.30 -29.39 -9.33
C HIS A 423 12.05 -28.91 -7.88
N LEU A 424 11.24 -27.87 -7.68
CA LEU A 424 10.81 -27.45 -6.33
C LEU A 424 9.96 -28.50 -5.62
N LYS A 425 10.19 -28.68 -4.31
CA LYS A 425 9.35 -29.52 -3.44
C LYS A 425 7.99 -28.87 -3.20
N THR A 426 6.92 -29.66 -3.28
CA THR A 426 5.55 -29.21 -2.99
C THR A 426 5.16 -29.54 -1.55
N TYR A 427 4.66 -28.54 -0.82
CA TYR A 427 4.20 -28.64 0.57
C TYR A 427 2.68 -28.73 0.64
N GLY A 428 2.18 -29.41 1.68
CA GLY A 428 0.74 -29.42 2.00
C GLY A 428 -0.21 -29.98 0.93
N GLY A 429 0.31 -30.64 -0.11
CA GLY A 429 -0.48 -31.06 -1.29
C GLY A 429 -0.81 -29.92 -2.26
N GLY A 430 -0.20 -28.74 -2.11
CA GLY A 430 -0.38 -27.58 -3.01
C GLY A 430 -1.69 -26.81 -2.82
N ILE A 431 -2.41 -27.03 -1.71
CA ILE A 431 -3.70 -26.39 -1.43
C ILE A 431 -3.71 -25.87 0.01
N GLU A 432 -3.94 -24.56 0.19
CA GLU A 432 -4.14 -23.97 1.52
C GLU A 432 -5.44 -24.48 2.16
N SER A 433 -5.41 -24.70 3.48
CA SER A 433 -6.51 -25.29 4.22
C SER A 433 -6.61 -24.75 5.64
N GLN A 434 -7.57 -25.24 6.43
CA GLN A 434 -7.72 -24.82 7.83
C GLN A 434 -6.50 -25.16 8.70
N THR A 435 -5.60 -26.05 8.26
CA THR A 435 -4.38 -26.44 8.97
C THR A 435 -3.09 -26.17 8.18
N ILE A 436 -3.17 -25.54 6.99
CA ILE A 436 -2.02 -25.30 6.11
C ILE A 436 -2.10 -23.89 5.51
N GLU A 437 -1.03 -23.12 5.64
CA GLU A 437 -0.83 -21.80 5.03
C GLU A 437 0.54 -21.75 4.32
N PHE A 438 0.62 -21.06 3.18
CA PHE A 438 1.86 -20.77 2.47
C PHE A 438 2.18 -19.27 2.53
N LYS A 439 3.45 -18.91 2.73
CA LYS A 439 3.95 -17.55 2.54
C LYS A 439 5.33 -17.60 1.88
N THR A 440 5.58 -16.72 0.92
CA THR A 440 6.86 -16.68 0.20
C THR A 440 8.01 -16.12 1.05
N SER A 441 7.72 -15.25 2.02
CA SER A 441 8.71 -14.43 2.73
C SER A 441 8.22 -13.96 4.11
N ILE A 442 9.13 -13.59 5.02
CA ILE A 442 8.85 -12.76 6.22
C ILE A 442 9.29 -11.30 6.06
N VAL A 443 9.98 -10.96 4.97
CA VAL A 443 10.52 -9.64 4.66
C VAL A 443 9.67 -8.88 3.64
N TYR A 444 9.17 -9.57 2.63
CA TYR A 444 8.49 -8.98 1.46
C TYR A 444 6.99 -9.31 1.53
N PRO A 445 6.11 -8.34 1.84
CA PRO A 445 4.68 -8.58 1.82
C PRO A 445 4.11 -8.64 0.39
N PRO A 446 2.99 -9.36 0.18
CA PRO A 446 2.32 -9.40 -1.11
C PRO A 446 1.79 -8.01 -1.52
N ASN A 447 1.74 -7.76 -2.83
CA ASN A 447 1.29 -6.50 -3.45
C ASN A 447 2.10 -5.27 -2.97
N ASN A 448 3.43 -5.39 -2.97
CA ASN A 448 4.36 -4.34 -2.55
C ASN A 448 5.59 -4.22 -3.48
N ASP A 449 5.48 -4.59 -4.75
CA ASP A 449 6.54 -4.52 -5.79
C ASP A 449 7.94 -5.02 -5.37
N SER A 450 7.96 -6.08 -4.54
CA SER A 450 9.18 -6.63 -3.91
C SER A 450 9.98 -5.65 -3.04
N PHE A 451 9.36 -4.55 -2.56
CA PHE A 451 9.92 -3.71 -1.52
C PHE A 451 9.86 -4.42 -0.15
N PRO A 452 10.96 -4.42 0.63
CA PRO A 452 11.00 -5.07 1.93
C PRO A 452 10.22 -4.27 2.98
N ASP A 453 9.18 -4.88 3.54
CA ASP A 453 8.42 -4.40 4.71
C ASP A 453 8.18 -5.59 5.65
N MET A 454 9.25 -5.88 6.39
CA MET A 454 9.32 -6.95 7.36
C MET A 454 8.35 -6.75 8.54
N ALA A 455 7.94 -5.51 8.83
CA ALA A 455 7.02 -5.23 9.93
C ALA A 455 5.59 -5.66 9.58
N ARG A 456 5.09 -5.23 8.41
CA ARG A 456 3.80 -5.66 7.86
C ARG A 456 3.78 -7.16 7.60
N GLN A 457 4.84 -7.70 7.03
CA GLN A 457 4.89 -9.13 6.74
C GLN A 457 5.00 -9.98 8.02
N MET A 458 5.80 -9.59 9.01
CA MET A 458 5.81 -10.26 10.32
C MET A 458 4.45 -10.16 11.02
N LYS A 459 3.73 -9.04 10.94
CA LYS A 459 2.36 -8.90 11.44
C LYS A 459 1.39 -9.87 10.73
N THR A 460 1.54 -10.07 9.42
CA THR A 460 0.79 -11.10 8.66
C THR A 460 1.11 -12.51 9.17
N ILE A 461 2.39 -12.85 9.34
CA ILE A 461 2.86 -14.14 9.89
C ILE A 461 2.31 -14.38 11.31
N LEU A 462 2.36 -13.37 12.18
CA LEU A 462 1.79 -13.43 13.53
C LEU A 462 0.27 -13.57 13.50
N THR A 463 -0.43 -12.92 12.55
CA THR A 463 -1.88 -13.10 12.38
C THR A 463 -2.25 -14.54 12.04
N VAL A 464 -1.46 -15.20 11.17
CA VAL A 464 -1.61 -16.63 10.83
C VAL A 464 -1.34 -17.51 12.06
N ILE A 465 -0.25 -17.25 12.80
CA ILE A 465 0.09 -18.02 14.01
C ILE A 465 -1.00 -17.86 15.08
N ALA A 466 -1.51 -16.66 15.30
CA ALA A 466 -2.65 -16.40 16.19
C ALA A 466 -3.89 -17.20 15.76
N ALA A 467 -4.22 -17.19 14.46
CA ALA A 467 -5.34 -17.93 13.90
C ALA A 467 -5.23 -19.45 14.12
N PHE A 468 -4.01 -20.02 14.03
CA PHE A 468 -3.75 -21.44 14.34
C PHE A 468 -3.77 -21.75 15.85
N LEU A 469 -3.18 -20.89 16.70
CA LEU A 469 -3.23 -21.04 18.17
C LEU A 469 -4.67 -21.04 18.68
N ASN A 470 -5.51 -20.18 18.10
CA ASN A 470 -6.93 -20.01 18.42
C ASN A 470 -7.85 -21.06 17.78
N ALA A 471 -7.45 -21.69 16.68
CA ALA A 471 -8.13 -22.81 16.04
C ALA A 471 -7.47 -24.15 16.43
N ASP A 472 -7.60 -25.19 15.61
CA ASP A 472 -7.18 -26.56 15.93
C ASP A 472 -5.67 -26.83 15.66
N GLY A 473 -4.86 -25.76 15.59
CA GLY A 473 -3.45 -25.81 15.18
C GLY A 473 -3.26 -25.82 13.65
N GLY A 474 -2.00 -25.94 13.21
CA GLY A 474 -1.66 -26.02 11.80
C GLY A 474 -0.17 -25.87 11.52
N THR A 475 0.18 -25.85 10.23
CA THR A 475 1.55 -25.65 9.73
C THR A 475 1.56 -24.49 8.74
N LEU A 476 2.46 -23.54 8.97
CA LEU A 476 2.79 -22.46 8.04
C LEU A 476 4.14 -22.78 7.38
N TYR A 477 4.18 -22.76 6.05
CA TYR A 477 5.42 -22.90 5.27
C TYR A 477 5.86 -21.53 4.75
N ILE A 478 7.08 -21.13 5.10
CA ILE A 478 7.69 -19.85 4.74
C ILE A 478 8.81 -20.12 3.72
N GLY A 479 8.76 -19.47 2.57
CA GLY A 479 9.51 -19.86 1.37
C GLY A 479 8.71 -20.77 0.42
N ALA A 480 7.39 -20.82 0.58
CA ALA A 480 6.48 -21.51 -0.35
C ALA A 480 5.56 -20.49 -1.02
N ASN A 481 5.33 -20.64 -2.33
CA ASN A 481 4.32 -19.85 -3.04
C ASN A 481 2.91 -20.40 -2.81
N ASP A 482 1.89 -19.70 -3.33
CA ASP A 482 0.47 -20.02 -3.11
C ASP A 482 0.05 -21.36 -3.75
N SER A 483 0.85 -21.90 -4.68
CA SER A 483 0.73 -23.27 -5.22
C SER A 483 1.41 -24.35 -4.33
N GLY A 484 1.93 -23.95 -3.17
CA GLY A 484 2.69 -24.79 -2.24
C GLY A 484 4.11 -25.16 -2.72
N ALA A 485 4.65 -24.54 -3.77
CA ALA A 485 5.99 -24.86 -4.27
C ALA A 485 7.08 -24.09 -3.49
N GLY A 486 8.11 -24.81 -3.04
CA GLY A 486 9.19 -24.30 -2.19
C GLY A 486 10.24 -23.43 -2.91
N VAL A 487 9.85 -22.25 -3.37
CA VAL A 487 10.73 -21.23 -4.00
C VAL A 487 11.92 -20.82 -3.12
N GLY A 488 11.76 -20.93 -1.81
CA GLY A 488 12.75 -20.66 -0.77
C GLY A 488 12.85 -19.19 -0.35
N VAL A 489 13.59 -18.93 0.73
CA VAL A 489 13.74 -17.61 1.36
C VAL A 489 15.09 -16.94 1.08
N TYR A 490 15.68 -17.15 -0.10
CA TYR A 490 17.02 -16.64 -0.43
C TYR A 490 17.12 -15.11 -0.32
N ASP A 491 16.15 -14.39 -0.87
CA ASP A 491 16.13 -12.92 -0.85
C ASP A 491 15.98 -12.38 0.58
N ASP A 492 15.20 -13.06 1.43
CA ASP A 492 15.13 -12.76 2.85
C ASP A 492 16.47 -13.00 3.55
N LEU A 493 17.16 -14.11 3.28
CA LEU A 493 18.48 -14.38 3.86
C LEU A 493 19.51 -13.33 3.41
N CYS A 494 19.40 -12.82 2.19
CA CYS A 494 20.20 -11.71 1.68
C CYS A 494 19.79 -10.33 2.24
N TYR A 495 18.62 -10.20 2.87
CA TYR A 495 18.17 -8.95 3.47
C TYR A 495 19.10 -8.51 4.62
N LYS A 496 19.21 -7.18 4.79
CA LYS A 496 20.24 -6.52 5.62
C LYS A 496 20.18 -6.92 7.11
N GLU A 497 19.04 -7.38 7.62
CA GLU A 497 18.91 -7.88 8.98
C GLU A 497 19.48 -9.30 9.15
N PHE A 498 19.55 -10.13 8.11
CA PHE A 498 19.90 -11.54 8.23
C PHE A 498 21.33 -11.87 7.79
N HIS A 499 21.86 -11.23 6.75
CA HIS A 499 23.23 -11.46 6.25
C HIS A 499 23.58 -12.95 5.97
N GLY A 500 22.60 -13.76 5.58
CA GLY A 500 22.74 -15.20 5.35
C GLY A 500 22.59 -16.09 6.60
N ASP A 501 22.36 -15.52 7.78
CA ASP A 501 22.24 -16.25 9.05
C ASP A 501 20.86 -16.93 9.18
N LYS A 502 20.83 -18.23 8.84
CA LYS A 502 19.65 -19.10 8.96
C LYS A 502 19.16 -19.27 10.40
N ASP A 503 20.06 -19.28 11.38
CA ASP A 503 19.68 -19.41 12.79
C ASP A 503 19.02 -18.12 13.29
N LYS A 504 19.48 -16.95 12.82
CA LYS A 504 18.85 -15.65 13.10
C LYS A 504 17.49 -15.51 12.42
N TYR A 505 17.37 -15.99 11.18
CA TYR A 505 16.10 -16.03 10.46
C TYR A 505 15.06 -16.88 11.20
N GLN A 506 15.41 -18.12 11.56
CA GLN A 506 14.57 -19.01 12.36
C GLN A 506 14.17 -18.40 13.71
N ARG A 507 15.15 -17.82 14.44
CA ARG A 507 14.89 -17.18 15.75
C ARG A 507 13.93 -16.00 15.65
N THR A 508 13.98 -15.22 14.57
CA THR A 508 13.17 -14.01 14.43
C THR A 508 11.67 -14.30 14.46
N VAL A 509 11.23 -15.45 13.91
CA VAL A 509 9.81 -15.88 14.01
C VAL A 509 9.46 -16.25 15.45
N LEU A 510 10.30 -17.02 16.14
CA LEU A 510 10.09 -17.40 17.55
C LEU A 510 10.12 -16.19 18.50
N ASP A 511 11.06 -15.27 18.29
CA ASP A 511 11.21 -14.02 19.04
C ASP A 511 9.99 -13.11 18.82
N GLY A 512 9.44 -13.06 17.59
CA GLY A 512 8.17 -12.38 17.31
C GLY A 512 7.01 -12.93 18.15
N VAL A 513 6.80 -14.25 18.12
CA VAL A 513 5.78 -14.93 18.94
C VAL A 513 6.00 -14.66 20.44
N ALA A 514 7.25 -14.68 20.90
CA ALA A 514 7.62 -14.45 22.30
C ALA A 514 7.44 -12.98 22.73
N LEU A 515 7.71 -12.00 21.87
CA LEU A 515 7.44 -10.58 22.14
C LEU A 515 5.93 -10.30 22.20
N THR A 516 5.13 -10.91 21.31
CA THR A 516 3.69 -10.63 21.22
C THR A 516 2.88 -11.30 22.33
N TRP A 517 3.15 -12.58 22.65
CA TRP A 517 2.33 -13.36 23.60
C TRP A 517 3.12 -14.00 24.77
N GLY A 518 4.42 -13.74 24.84
CA GLY A 518 5.28 -14.24 25.92
C GLY A 518 5.78 -15.68 25.73
N ASN A 519 6.86 -16.01 26.44
CA ASN A 519 7.57 -17.29 26.34
C ASN A 519 6.71 -18.54 26.61
N ASN A 520 5.57 -18.41 27.30
CA ASN A 520 4.65 -19.52 27.57
C ASN A 520 3.79 -19.89 26.35
N VAL A 521 3.46 -18.93 25.49
CA VAL A 521 2.77 -19.20 24.21
C VAL A 521 3.78 -19.66 23.17
N ALA A 522 5.01 -19.12 23.19
CA ALA A 522 6.07 -19.54 22.28
C ALA A 522 6.40 -21.05 22.35
N SER A 523 6.18 -21.73 23.48
CA SER A 523 6.38 -23.19 23.59
C SER A 523 5.34 -24.03 22.82
N TYR A 524 4.25 -23.41 22.34
CA TYR A 524 3.26 -24.04 21.46
C TYR A 524 3.62 -23.92 19.97
N VAL A 525 4.67 -23.18 19.64
CA VAL A 525 5.16 -22.96 18.26
C VAL A 525 6.54 -23.60 18.10
N SER A 526 6.68 -24.52 17.15
CA SER A 526 7.97 -25.03 16.69
C SER A 526 8.34 -24.37 15.36
N VAL A 527 9.62 -24.07 15.17
CA VAL A 527 10.16 -23.53 13.92
C VAL A 527 11.42 -24.29 13.57
N CYS A 528 11.47 -24.89 12.38
CA CYS A 528 12.63 -25.63 11.87
C CYS A 528 12.78 -25.48 10.35
N TRP A 529 13.99 -25.68 9.84
CA TRP A 529 14.26 -25.78 8.41
C TRP A 529 13.85 -27.15 7.87
N ASP A 530 13.34 -27.20 6.64
CA ASP A 530 13.07 -28.46 5.94
C ASP A 530 14.38 -29.11 5.45
N THR A 531 14.91 -30.04 6.24
CA THR A 531 16.10 -30.84 5.88
C THR A 531 15.86 -31.82 4.75
N ASP A 532 14.59 -32.11 4.45
CA ASP A 532 14.20 -33.10 3.45
C ASP A 532 13.88 -32.42 2.11
N ASN A 533 14.26 -31.15 1.90
CA ASN A 533 14.11 -30.47 0.63
C ASN A 533 15.26 -30.78 -0.33
N THR A 534 14.98 -31.56 -1.36
CA THR A 534 15.96 -31.93 -2.40
C THR A 534 16.19 -30.85 -3.45
N SER A 535 15.43 -29.74 -3.45
CA SER A 535 15.59 -28.65 -4.44
C SER A 535 16.73 -27.68 -4.09
N GLY A 536 17.39 -27.84 -2.94
CA GLY A 536 18.42 -26.91 -2.46
C GLY A 536 17.88 -25.56 -1.96
N LYS A 537 16.56 -25.35 -2.00
CA LYS A 537 15.90 -24.13 -1.51
C LYS A 537 15.63 -24.19 -0.02
N ASP A 538 15.92 -23.09 0.67
CA ASP A 538 15.68 -22.96 2.11
C ASP A 538 14.21 -22.63 2.38
N VAL A 539 13.47 -23.57 2.97
CA VAL A 539 12.07 -23.42 3.38
C VAL A 539 11.97 -23.62 4.89
N LEU A 540 11.31 -22.68 5.58
CA LEU A 540 11.13 -22.69 7.02
C LEU A 540 9.73 -23.19 7.37
N VAL A 541 9.65 -24.22 8.20
CA VAL A 541 8.42 -24.88 8.63
C VAL A 541 8.06 -24.40 10.04
N VAL A 542 6.90 -23.78 10.18
CA VAL A 542 6.35 -23.29 11.45
C VAL A 542 5.19 -24.19 11.86
N GLY A 543 5.40 -25.07 12.84
CA GLY A 543 4.36 -25.92 13.41
C GLY A 543 3.70 -25.23 14.60
N VAL A 544 2.37 -25.08 14.56
CA VAL A 544 1.60 -24.42 15.62
C VAL A 544 0.65 -25.41 16.27
N THR A 545 0.88 -25.67 17.55
CA THR A 545 -0.03 -26.49 18.36
C THR A 545 -1.13 -25.62 19.00
N PRO A 546 -2.37 -26.12 19.13
CA PRO A 546 -3.49 -25.34 19.63
C PRO A 546 -3.30 -24.85 21.08
N TYR A 547 -3.49 -23.55 21.33
CA TYR A 547 -3.40 -22.95 22.67
C TYR A 547 -4.80 -22.70 23.24
N LEU A 548 -5.16 -23.48 24.28
CA LEU A 548 -6.53 -23.51 24.82
C LEU A 548 -7.06 -22.21 25.43
N PRO A 549 -6.27 -21.35 26.10
CA PRO A 549 -6.75 -20.03 26.52
C PRO A 549 -7.01 -19.08 25.35
N GLY A 550 -6.33 -19.31 24.22
CA GLY A 550 -6.28 -18.42 23.06
C GLY A 550 -5.37 -17.21 23.25
N VAL A 551 -5.18 -16.46 22.17
CA VAL A 551 -4.36 -15.25 22.09
C VAL A 551 -5.08 -14.11 21.37
N GLU A 552 -4.82 -12.89 21.83
CA GLU A 552 -5.29 -11.64 21.23
C GLU A 552 -4.17 -11.01 20.39
N LEU A 553 -4.52 -10.39 19.26
CA LEU A 553 -3.59 -9.60 18.45
C LEU A 553 -4.28 -8.27 18.09
N ASP A 554 -3.66 -7.15 18.45
CA ASP A 554 -4.14 -5.79 18.19
C ASP A 554 -5.62 -5.54 18.53
N GLY A 555 -6.07 -6.04 19.69
CA GLY A 555 -7.46 -5.91 20.16
C GLY A 555 -8.46 -6.92 19.57
N ALA A 556 -8.02 -7.81 18.68
CA ALA A 556 -8.86 -8.79 17.99
C ALA A 556 -8.49 -10.25 18.31
N TRP A 557 -9.50 -11.11 18.37
CA TRP A 557 -9.32 -12.56 18.55
C TRP A 557 -9.50 -13.25 17.20
N VAL A 558 -8.39 -13.50 16.50
CA VAL A 558 -8.39 -14.08 15.15
C VAL A 558 -8.43 -15.60 15.21
N TYR A 559 -9.31 -16.25 14.44
CA TYR A 559 -9.32 -17.72 14.28
C TYR A 559 -9.49 -18.12 12.82
N ARG A 560 -9.03 -19.33 12.46
CA ARG A 560 -9.06 -19.84 11.08
C ARG A 560 -10.33 -20.63 10.76
N ASN A 561 -10.95 -20.31 9.62
CA ASN A 561 -12.18 -20.94 9.13
C ASN A 561 -12.09 -21.15 7.60
N GLY A 562 -11.93 -22.40 7.16
CA GLY A 562 -11.49 -22.70 5.79
C GLY A 562 -10.06 -22.19 5.57
N SER A 563 -9.79 -21.58 4.40
CA SER A 563 -8.54 -20.85 4.13
C SER A 563 -8.53 -19.42 4.67
N GLY A 564 -9.65 -18.92 5.22
CA GLY A 564 -9.79 -17.53 5.67
C GLY A 564 -9.57 -17.34 7.17
N ASN A 565 -9.09 -16.16 7.54
CA ASN A 565 -9.07 -15.67 8.93
C ASN A 565 -10.37 -14.92 9.25
N ARG A 566 -10.89 -15.08 10.46
CA ARG A 566 -12.04 -14.33 10.99
C ARG A 566 -11.69 -13.68 12.33
N HIS A 567 -12.18 -12.47 12.53
CA HIS A 567 -11.99 -11.69 13.75
C HIS A 567 -13.23 -11.84 14.64
N LEU A 568 -13.01 -12.06 15.93
CA LEU A 568 -14.05 -12.09 16.96
C LEU A 568 -13.74 -11.03 18.02
N THR A 569 -14.79 -10.49 18.63
CA THR A 569 -14.67 -9.80 19.93
C THR A 569 -14.32 -10.80 21.02
N LYS A 570 -13.80 -10.30 22.15
CA LYS A 570 -13.46 -11.13 23.30
C LYS A 570 -14.61 -12.01 23.79
N ALA A 571 -15.84 -11.48 23.83
CA ALA A 571 -17.01 -12.22 24.30
C ALA A 571 -17.39 -13.38 23.34
N GLU A 572 -17.36 -13.12 22.03
CA GLU A 572 -17.62 -14.15 21.02
C GLU A 572 -16.51 -15.21 21.00
N PHE A 573 -15.25 -14.82 21.22
CA PHE A 573 -14.15 -15.76 21.36
C PHE A 573 -14.30 -16.64 22.60
N GLU A 574 -14.69 -16.09 23.75
CA GLU A 574 -14.94 -16.88 24.97
C GLU A 574 -16.03 -17.94 24.75
N GLU A 575 -17.10 -17.61 24.00
CA GLU A 575 -18.16 -18.55 23.62
C GLU A 575 -17.71 -19.58 22.56
N TYR A 576 -16.95 -19.16 21.55
CA TYR A 576 -16.31 -20.06 20.58
C TYR A 576 -15.38 -21.07 21.28
N ASN A 577 -14.56 -20.57 22.21
CA ASN A 577 -13.58 -21.35 22.95
C ASN A 577 -14.25 -22.25 24.00
N ALA A 578 -15.38 -21.86 24.59
CA ALA A 578 -16.21 -22.77 25.38
C ALA A 578 -16.67 -23.97 24.54
N ARG A 579 -17.30 -23.73 23.39
CA ARG A 579 -17.74 -24.78 22.43
C ARG A 579 -16.58 -25.62 21.87
N ARG A 580 -15.37 -25.06 21.77
CA ARG A 580 -14.15 -25.77 21.37
C ARG A 580 -13.64 -26.70 22.48
N ARG A 581 -13.58 -26.21 23.73
CA ARG A 581 -13.25 -27.03 24.92
C ARG A 581 -14.24 -28.16 25.15
N GLU A 582 -15.54 -27.91 24.96
CA GLU A 582 -16.57 -28.95 25.03
C GLU A 582 -16.35 -30.05 23.98
N ARG A 583 -16.13 -29.69 22.71
CA ARG A 583 -15.81 -30.65 21.64
C ARG A 583 -14.57 -31.49 21.95
N LEU A 584 -13.48 -30.87 22.40
CA LEU A 584 -12.25 -31.56 22.78
C LEU A 584 -12.45 -32.49 23.98
N SER A 585 -13.24 -32.07 24.98
CA SER A 585 -13.59 -32.92 26.14
C SER A 585 -14.47 -34.11 25.76
N GLY A 586 -15.41 -33.92 24.83
CA GLY A 586 -16.28 -34.98 24.30
C GLY A 586 -15.51 -36.00 23.46
N ALA A 587 -14.56 -35.55 22.64
CA ALA A 587 -13.66 -36.42 21.89
C ALA A 587 -12.77 -37.25 22.82
N CYS A 588 -12.26 -36.65 23.90
CA CYS A 588 -11.45 -37.37 24.90
C CYS A 588 -12.28 -38.40 25.70
N ALA A 589 -13.57 -38.12 25.96
CA ALA A 589 -14.49 -39.07 26.59
C ALA A 589 -14.87 -40.25 25.66
N GLN A 590 -14.96 -40.04 24.35
CA GLN A 590 -15.23 -41.10 23.37
C GLN A 590 -13.99 -41.96 23.06
N ALA A 591 -12.78 -41.41 23.20
CA ALA A 591 -11.53 -42.17 23.09
C ALA A 591 -11.23 -43.07 24.32
N ALA A 592 -12.10 -43.06 25.34
CA ALA A 592 -11.90 -43.75 26.60
C ALA A 592 -12.76 -45.03 26.78
N GLU A 593 -13.29 -45.62 25.70
CA GLU A 593 -13.77 -47.01 25.76
C GLU A 593 -12.59 -48.01 25.72
N PRO A 594 -12.54 -49.00 26.63
CA PRO A 594 -11.34 -49.81 26.82
C PRO A 594 -11.21 -50.93 25.78
N ALA A 595 -10.21 -50.82 24.91
CA ALA A 595 -9.63 -51.99 24.26
C ALA A 595 -8.98 -52.89 25.33
N ALA A 596 -9.29 -54.20 25.29
CA ALA A 596 -8.93 -55.15 26.34
C ALA A 596 -7.41 -55.37 26.48
N PRO A 597 -6.90 -55.71 27.69
CA PRO A 597 -5.47 -55.82 27.95
C PRO A 597 -4.89 -57.19 27.59
N GLU A 598 -3.73 -57.21 26.92
CA GLU A 598 -2.77 -58.32 26.99
C GLU A 598 -1.60 -57.97 27.93
N ALA A 599 -1.05 -59.01 28.59
CA ALA A 599 -0.33 -58.85 29.85
C ALA A 599 1.17 -58.51 29.70
N PRO A 600 1.76 -57.75 30.65
CA PRO A 600 3.20 -57.47 30.69
C PRO A 600 3.99 -58.43 31.59
N LEU A 601 5.32 -58.47 31.38
CA LEU A 601 6.46 -58.63 32.33
C LEU A 601 7.64 -59.39 31.66
N PRO A 602 8.90 -59.33 32.16
CA PRO A 602 9.42 -58.58 33.32
C PRO A 602 10.78 -57.80 33.15
N LEU A 603 11.00 -56.83 34.05
CA LEU A 603 12.29 -56.41 34.69
C LEU A 603 13.47 -55.90 33.79
N SER A 604 14.26 -54.87 34.16
CA SER A 604 14.88 -54.62 35.48
C SER A 604 15.31 -53.15 35.68
N VAL A 605 15.39 -52.69 36.93
CA VAL A 605 15.98 -51.40 37.37
C VAL A 605 17.37 -51.66 38.02
N PRO A 606 18.30 -50.69 38.21
CA PRO A 606 18.17 -49.73 39.33
C PRO A 606 18.76 -48.31 39.12
N SER A 607 18.23 -47.34 39.87
CA SER A 607 18.81 -46.01 40.11
C SER A 607 19.63 -45.97 41.41
N PRO A 608 20.46 -44.93 41.64
CA PRO A 608 20.90 -44.52 42.97
C PRO A 608 20.25 -43.19 43.45
N LYS A 609 19.94 -43.11 44.75
CA LYS A 609 19.74 -41.85 45.53
C LYS A 609 21.14 -41.37 46.02
N ALA A 610 21.38 -40.24 46.69
CA ALA A 610 20.57 -39.20 47.36
C ALA A 610 21.39 -37.87 47.36
N ASP A 611 21.15 -36.78 48.11
CA ASP A 611 20.19 -36.44 49.17
C ASP A 611 20.02 -34.90 49.26
N ALA A 612 19.24 -34.38 50.24
CA ALA A 612 19.01 -32.94 50.46
C ALA A 612 19.58 -32.40 51.80
N PRO A 613 19.80 -31.07 51.93
CA PRO A 613 19.80 -30.38 53.22
C PRO A 613 18.66 -29.35 53.36
N ALA A 614 18.30 -29.07 54.62
CA ALA A 614 17.12 -28.30 55.04
C ALA A 614 17.38 -26.77 55.22
N PRO A 615 16.38 -25.93 55.53
CA PRO A 615 16.40 -24.49 55.20
C PRO A 615 17.05 -23.57 56.25
N LEU A 616 17.43 -22.37 55.80
CA LEU A 616 17.82 -21.21 56.61
C LEU A 616 16.86 -20.02 56.38
N PRO A 617 16.73 -19.08 57.33
CA PRO A 617 15.53 -18.26 57.47
C PRO A 617 15.42 -17.10 56.48
N VAL A 618 14.18 -16.78 56.12
CA VAL A 618 13.81 -15.61 55.31
C VAL A 618 14.24 -14.32 56.02
N ARG A 619 15.16 -13.58 55.40
CA ARG A 619 15.33 -12.14 55.64
C ARG A 619 14.54 -11.39 54.59
N THR A 620 13.54 -10.64 55.04
CA THR A 620 12.80 -9.68 54.21
C THR A 620 13.74 -8.58 53.71
N THR A 621 13.90 -8.48 52.40
CA THR A 621 14.42 -7.28 51.72
C THR A 621 13.25 -6.50 51.09
N PRO A 622 13.33 -5.17 50.98
CA PRO A 622 12.19 -4.36 50.59
C PRO A 622 11.81 -4.52 49.11
N SER A 623 10.57 -4.14 48.78
CA SER A 623 10.11 -3.99 47.39
C SER A 623 11.14 -3.24 46.54
N PRO A 624 11.39 -3.67 45.30
CA PRO A 624 11.97 -2.79 44.31
C PRO A 624 11.08 -1.55 44.19
N ALA A 625 11.69 -0.38 44.28
CA ALA A 625 11.08 0.87 43.82
C ALA A 625 10.81 0.76 42.29
N PRO A 626 9.87 1.54 41.73
CA PRO A 626 9.55 1.46 40.30
C PRO A 626 10.81 1.61 39.45
N VAL A 627 10.91 0.75 38.42
CA VAL A 627 12.02 0.79 37.46
C VAL A 627 12.04 2.17 36.80
N SER A 628 13.14 2.90 36.99
CA SER A 628 13.34 4.22 36.41
C SER A 628 13.09 4.19 34.91
N ALA A 629 12.24 5.09 34.40
CA ALA A 629 12.00 5.23 32.98
C ALA A 629 13.32 5.59 32.28
N LYS A 630 13.58 4.95 31.13
CA LYS A 630 14.72 5.31 30.28
C LYS A 630 14.56 6.78 29.83
N PRO A 631 15.63 7.58 29.78
CA PRO A 631 15.55 8.95 29.28
C PRO A 631 15.13 8.93 27.80
N ARG A 632 13.96 9.48 27.49
CA ARG A 632 13.54 9.79 26.11
C ARG A 632 14.30 11.02 25.62
N LEU A 633 14.63 11.05 24.33
CA LEU A 633 15.22 12.22 23.67
C LEU A 633 14.23 13.39 23.76
N GLN A 634 14.67 14.53 24.30
CA GLN A 634 13.77 15.65 24.60
C GLN A 634 13.56 16.57 23.39
N THR A 635 12.38 17.20 23.34
CA THR A 635 12.04 18.32 22.44
C THR A 635 11.52 19.49 23.26
N SER A 636 11.36 20.65 22.63
CA SER A 636 10.97 21.89 23.31
C SER A 636 9.54 21.87 23.83
N ALA A 637 9.33 22.32 25.07
CA ALA A 637 8.00 22.49 25.64
C ALA A 637 7.12 23.54 24.92
N TYR A 638 7.72 24.42 24.10
CA TYR A 638 6.98 25.42 23.31
C TYR A 638 6.50 24.89 21.95
N ARG A 639 6.96 23.71 21.53
CA ARG A 639 6.54 23.09 20.27
C ARG A 639 5.47 22.04 20.55
N LYS A 640 4.33 22.17 19.87
CA LYS A 640 3.33 21.10 19.84
C LYS A 640 3.95 19.92 19.09
N ASN A 641 4.01 18.75 19.73
CA ASN A 641 4.58 17.53 19.17
C ASN A 641 3.54 16.41 19.16
N VAL A 642 2.32 16.76 18.75
CA VAL A 642 1.17 15.86 18.61
C VAL A 642 1.15 15.35 17.17
N LEU A 643 1.25 14.04 17.00
CA LEU A 643 1.46 13.41 15.70
C LEU A 643 0.18 12.78 15.10
N VAL A 644 -0.85 12.58 15.92
CA VAL A 644 -2.10 11.88 15.53
C VAL A 644 -3.28 12.85 15.52
N SER A 645 -4.13 12.74 14.50
CA SER A 645 -5.22 13.69 14.20
C SER A 645 -6.34 13.74 15.24
N TYR A 646 -6.44 12.71 16.09
CA TYR A 646 -7.45 12.56 17.15
C TYR A 646 -6.96 13.03 18.53
N GLU A 647 -5.72 13.47 18.68
CA GLU A 647 -5.23 14.05 19.95
C GLU A 647 -5.41 15.57 20.00
N GLU A 648 -5.75 16.08 21.19
CA GLU A 648 -5.99 17.51 21.40
C GLU A 648 -4.70 18.32 21.15
N GLY A 649 -4.78 19.29 20.23
CA GLY A 649 -3.65 20.13 19.84
C GLY A 649 -2.87 19.66 18.63
N PHE A 650 -3.31 18.60 17.93
CA PHE A 650 -2.82 18.25 16.59
C PHE A 650 -2.84 19.44 15.62
N LEU A 651 -1.86 19.47 14.71
CA LEU A 651 -1.76 20.41 13.60
C LEU A 651 -1.31 19.64 12.35
N PRO A 652 -1.87 19.92 11.15
CA PRO A 652 -1.39 19.33 9.89
C PRO A 652 0.09 19.65 9.65
N PHE A 653 0.87 18.65 9.25
CA PHE A 653 2.30 18.75 8.98
C PHE A 653 2.65 18.28 7.56
N GLU A 654 3.77 18.76 7.04
CA GLU A 654 4.29 18.49 5.70
C GLU A 654 5.23 17.27 5.66
N ALA A 655 5.90 16.99 6.78
CA ALA A 655 6.68 15.77 6.99
C ALA A 655 6.93 15.54 8.49
N CYS A 656 7.42 14.36 8.84
CA CYS A 656 7.98 13.98 10.13
C CYS A 656 9.48 13.67 10.02
N LEU A 657 10.25 14.12 11.02
CA LEU A 657 11.67 13.81 11.18
C LEU A 657 11.84 12.78 12.31
N LYS A 658 12.22 11.54 11.96
CA LYS A 658 12.41 10.42 12.91
C LYS A 658 13.87 10.31 13.35
N PHE A 659 14.10 10.39 14.67
CA PHE A 659 15.39 10.18 15.31
C PHE A 659 15.49 8.74 15.79
N MET A 660 16.26 7.93 15.10
CA MET A 660 16.44 6.50 15.41
C MET A 660 17.69 6.31 16.28
N LYS A 661 17.87 5.13 16.89
CA LYS A 661 19.08 4.80 17.66
C LYS A 661 20.36 4.84 16.81
N ASP A 662 21.51 4.74 17.47
CA ASP A 662 22.83 4.57 16.84
C ASP A 662 23.19 5.64 15.79
N GLY A 663 22.70 6.87 15.99
CA GLY A 663 22.98 7.98 15.08
C GLY A 663 22.24 7.90 13.75
N LYS A 664 21.10 7.21 13.67
CA LYS A 664 20.27 7.13 12.46
C LYS A 664 19.16 8.19 12.42
N PHE A 665 18.82 8.69 11.24
CA PHE A 665 17.82 9.74 11.02
C PHE A 665 17.02 9.45 9.75
N CYS A 666 15.72 9.71 9.75
CA CYS A 666 14.85 9.50 8.60
C CYS A 666 13.87 10.66 8.44
N LYS A 667 13.49 10.96 7.19
CA LYS A 667 12.41 11.90 6.83
C LYS A 667 11.27 11.06 6.25
N VAL A 668 10.04 11.35 6.64
CA VAL A 668 8.83 10.66 6.15
C VAL A 668 7.73 11.70 5.91
N THR A 669 7.07 11.69 4.76
CA THR A 669 5.94 12.59 4.46
C THR A 669 4.63 12.13 5.10
N ASP A 670 4.38 10.83 5.13
CA ASP A 670 3.16 10.25 5.70
C ASP A 670 3.32 9.86 7.17
N TYR A 671 2.19 9.67 7.87
CA TYR A 671 2.21 9.19 9.24
C TYR A 671 2.42 7.66 9.30
N ASP A 672 3.50 7.26 9.96
CA ASP A 672 3.94 5.87 10.11
C ASP A 672 3.98 5.50 11.61
N TYR A 673 3.18 4.50 11.98
CA TYR A 673 2.95 3.95 13.34
C TYR A 673 4.16 3.22 13.96
N ASP A 674 5.36 3.39 13.42
CA ASP A 674 6.61 2.97 14.05
C ASP A 674 6.94 3.83 15.30
N ASP A 675 6.76 3.21 16.48
CA ASP A 675 7.10 3.68 17.84
C ASP A 675 8.56 3.38 18.26
N THR A 676 9.40 2.82 17.37
CA THR A 676 10.82 2.58 17.66
C THR A 676 11.77 3.81 17.67
N PRO A 677 11.48 4.99 17.05
CA PRO A 677 12.35 6.15 17.16
C PRO A 677 12.42 6.70 18.59
N GLU A 678 13.57 7.28 18.92
CA GLU A 678 13.85 7.97 20.18
C GLU A 678 13.04 9.28 20.30
N LEU A 679 12.71 9.89 19.16
CA LEU A 679 11.84 11.07 19.01
C LEU A 679 11.36 11.19 17.55
N THR A 680 10.13 11.64 17.35
CA THR A 680 9.59 12.04 16.04
C THR A 680 9.12 13.48 16.13
N LEU A 681 9.58 14.35 15.23
CA LEU A 681 9.21 15.76 15.16
C LEU A 681 8.37 16.04 13.90
N PRO A 682 7.13 16.56 14.00
CA PRO A 682 6.39 17.04 12.85
C PRO A 682 7.00 18.36 12.36
N VAL A 683 6.91 18.61 11.06
CA VAL A 683 7.36 19.85 10.41
C VAL A 683 6.18 20.53 9.75
N TYR A 684 5.85 21.74 10.20
CA TYR A 684 4.70 22.51 9.74
C TYR A 684 5.07 23.42 8.57
N GLU A 685 4.08 23.94 7.84
CA GLU A 685 4.29 24.83 6.68
C GLU A 685 5.19 26.04 7.03
N GLU A 686 5.05 26.58 8.25
CA GLU A 686 5.85 27.69 8.76
C GLU A 686 7.35 27.36 8.94
N ASP A 687 7.68 26.08 9.22
CA ASP A 687 9.06 25.63 9.40
C ASP A 687 9.85 25.58 8.08
N LEU A 688 9.18 25.49 6.93
CA LEU A 688 9.82 25.25 5.63
C LEU A 688 10.76 26.37 5.15
N ARG A 689 10.58 27.61 5.64
CA ARG A 689 11.26 28.80 5.10
C ARG A 689 12.52 29.17 5.88
N ASP A 690 12.34 29.58 7.14
CA ASP A 690 13.37 30.26 7.96
C ASP A 690 13.67 29.54 9.30
N HIS A 691 13.26 28.27 9.43
CA HIS A 691 13.49 27.46 10.63
C HIS A 691 14.62 26.44 10.46
N TYR A 692 15.16 26.02 11.60
CA TYR A 692 16.33 25.17 11.74
C TYR A 692 16.07 24.04 12.72
N LEU A 693 16.46 22.84 12.36
CA LEU A 693 16.60 21.74 13.30
C LEU A 693 17.86 21.98 14.16
N LEU A 694 17.66 22.06 15.48
CA LEU A 694 18.71 22.16 16.48
C LEU A 694 18.93 20.80 17.15
N LEU A 695 20.19 20.42 17.33
CA LEU A 695 20.62 19.15 17.92
C LEU A 695 21.61 19.43 19.05
N GLY A 696 21.18 19.26 20.31
CA GLY A 696 21.99 19.52 21.50
C GLY A 696 22.64 18.25 22.05
N TYR A 697 23.97 18.24 22.16
CA TYR A 697 24.76 17.06 22.55
C TYR A 697 25.34 17.15 23.98
N GLU A 698 25.60 16.02 24.63
CA GLU A 698 26.16 15.98 26.00
C GLU A 698 27.55 16.66 26.09
N ASP A 699 28.34 16.65 25.02
CA ASP A 699 29.67 17.27 24.97
C ASP A 699 29.70 18.82 24.80
N GLY A 700 28.53 19.47 24.89
CA GLY A 700 28.37 20.92 24.79
C GLY A 700 28.37 21.47 23.36
N THR A 701 28.30 20.60 22.35
CA THR A 701 28.14 21.02 20.96
C THR A 701 26.67 21.07 20.52
N VAL A 702 26.37 21.94 19.56
CA VAL A 702 25.04 22.15 19.00
C VAL A 702 25.12 22.11 17.48
N GLY A 703 24.43 21.15 16.88
CA GLY A 703 24.20 21.12 15.44
C GLY A 703 23.01 22.01 15.06
N LYS A 704 23.13 22.77 13.98
CA LYS A 704 22.06 23.61 13.41
C LYS A 704 21.92 23.29 11.92
N VAL A 705 20.81 22.68 11.53
CA VAL A 705 20.59 22.21 10.16
C VAL A 705 19.35 22.90 9.57
N PRO A 706 19.42 23.55 8.39
CA PRO A 706 18.25 24.20 7.79
C PRO A 706 17.17 23.17 7.42
N VAL A 707 15.91 23.41 7.81
CA VAL A 707 14.79 22.50 7.54
C VAL A 707 14.61 22.26 6.04
N ARG A 708 14.73 23.31 5.23
CA ARG A 708 14.69 23.24 3.74
C ARG A 708 15.71 22.29 3.10
N GLU A 709 16.82 21.98 3.77
CA GLU A 709 17.80 21.00 3.27
C GLU A 709 17.42 19.56 3.66
N LEU A 710 16.79 19.38 4.83
CA LEU A 710 16.24 18.10 5.27
C LEU A 710 15.05 17.66 4.40
N MET A 711 14.24 18.60 3.92
CA MET A 711 13.11 18.32 3.03
C MET A 711 13.50 17.72 1.68
N LYS A 712 14.74 17.91 1.23
CA LYS A 712 15.27 17.32 0.00
C LYS A 712 15.67 15.85 0.14
N PHE A 713 15.59 15.29 1.35
CA PHE A 713 15.86 13.87 1.58
C PHE A 713 14.72 13.03 1.03
N GLU A 714 15.06 11.85 0.53
CA GLU A 714 14.09 10.85 0.07
C GLU A 714 13.32 10.30 1.27
N ASP A 715 12.03 10.05 1.08
CA ASP A 715 11.16 9.46 2.11
C ASP A 715 11.57 8.04 2.46
N TYR A 716 11.38 7.67 3.73
CA TYR A 716 11.73 6.35 4.30
C TYR A 716 13.22 5.96 4.21
N LYS A 717 14.09 6.86 3.74
CA LYS A 717 15.53 6.61 3.60
C LYS A 717 16.28 6.97 4.88
N THR A 718 17.12 6.06 5.35
CA THR A 718 17.90 6.25 6.58
C THR A 718 19.23 6.93 6.30
N TYR A 719 19.41 8.12 6.86
CA TYR A 719 20.64 8.91 6.88
C TYR A 719 21.37 8.77 8.23
N ASN A 720 22.63 9.21 8.29
CA ASN A 720 23.40 9.28 9.53
C ASN A 720 23.38 10.72 10.08
N ARG A 721 23.23 10.86 11.40
CA ARG A 721 23.54 12.08 12.17
C ARG A 721 24.89 11.95 12.88
N TYR A 722 25.41 13.04 13.42
CA TYR A 722 26.58 12.98 14.30
C TYR A 722 26.26 12.12 15.53
N ALA A 723 27.10 11.11 15.78
CA ALA A 723 26.96 10.10 16.82
C ALA A 723 28.17 10.06 17.79
N GLY A 724 29.10 11.02 17.70
CA GLY A 724 30.30 11.06 18.54
C GLY A 724 30.06 11.57 19.97
N SER A 725 28.84 12.00 20.29
CA SER A 725 28.35 12.35 21.63
C SER A 725 26.85 11.99 21.71
N PRO A 726 26.32 11.60 22.89
CA PRO A 726 24.88 11.40 23.07
C PRO A 726 24.08 12.66 22.73
N LEU A 727 23.01 12.48 21.96
CA LEU A 727 22.05 13.55 21.65
C LEU A 727 21.06 13.65 22.82
N LEU A 728 20.96 14.82 23.44
CA LEU A 728 20.08 15.07 24.59
C LEU A 728 18.77 15.75 24.18
N PHE A 729 18.82 16.53 23.09
CA PHE A 729 17.72 17.42 22.69
C PHE A 729 17.65 17.58 21.17
N ALA A 730 16.45 17.55 20.61
CA ALA A 730 16.19 17.99 19.24
C ALA A 730 14.88 18.78 19.14
N ALA A 731 14.92 19.95 18.51
CA ALA A 731 13.74 20.79 18.27
C ALA A 731 13.94 21.66 17.01
N ILE A 732 12.85 22.16 16.45
CA ILE A 732 12.87 23.11 15.32
C ILE A 732 12.55 24.51 15.84
N ALA A 733 13.37 25.50 15.49
CA ALA A 733 13.28 26.89 15.97
C ALA A 733 13.82 27.90 14.94
N THR A 734 13.57 29.20 15.15
CA THR A 734 14.05 30.28 14.25
C THR A 734 15.42 30.84 14.68
N ASN A 735 16.03 31.63 13.80
CA ASN A 735 17.22 32.44 14.14
C ASN A 735 16.95 33.53 15.21
N ALA A 736 15.69 33.91 15.44
CA ALA A 736 15.31 34.97 16.38
C ALA A 736 15.14 34.46 17.82
N ASP A 737 14.98 33.15 18.00
CA ASP A 737 14.84 32.49 19.29
C ASP A 737 16.20 32.29 19.98
N GLY A 738 16.17 31.97 21.27
CA GLY A 738 17.36 31.61 22.03
C GLY A 738 17.37 30.14 22.42
N LEU A 739 18.56 29.57 22.57
CA LEU A 739 18.81 28.24 23.10
C LEU A 739 19.31 28.37 24.55
N VAL A 740 18.56 27.81 25.51
CA VAL A 740 19.04 27.57 26.87
C VAL A 740 19.97 26.37 26.83
N SER A 741 21.13 26.49 27.45
CA SER A 741 22.04 25.38 27.73
C SER A 741 22.27 25.28 29.22
N VAL A 742 21.99 24.12 29.80
CA VAL A 742 22.26 23.85 31.22
C VAL A 742 23.40 22.84 31.32
N THR A 743 24.45 23.20 32.08
CA THR A 743 25.75 22.50 32.07
C THR A 743 26.28 22.32 33.50
N ARG A 744 27.13 21.32 33.70
CA ARG A 744 27.86 21.08 34.96
C ARG A 744 29.27 21.67 34.86
N GLU A 745 29.69 22.47 35.84
CA GLU A 745 31.01 23.14 35.82
C GLU A 745 32.16 22.18 36.16
N SER A 746 33.15 22.04 35.26
CA SER A 746 34.27 21.10 35.42
C SER A 746 35.19 21.40 36.61
N LYS A 747 35.31 22.67 37.04
CA LYS A 747 36.19 23.07 38.15
C LYS A 747 35.66 22.71 39.54
N SER A 748 34.36 22.48 39.68
CA SER A 748 33.71 22.18 40.96
C SER A 748 32.87 20.89 40.95
N GLY A 749 32.47 20.39 39.78
CA GLY A 749 31.69 19.14 39.59
C GLY A 749 30.25 19.19 40.14
N GLU A 750 29.95 20.12 41.04
CA GLU A 750 28.72 20.20 41.81
C GLU A 750 27.83 21.37 41.39
N ARG A 751 28.37 22.36 40.66
CA ARG A 751 27.61 23.55 40.22
C ARG A 751 26.97 23.36 38.86
N VAL A 752 25.64 23.44 38.85
CA VAL A 752 24.82 23.57 37.64
C VAL A 752 24.75 25.03 37.20
N MET A 753 25.08 25.27 35.94
CA MET A 753 25.21 26.58 35.31
C MET A 753 24.26 26.72 34.13
N VAL A 754 23.63 27.88 33.97
CA VAL A 754 22.67 28.18 32.89
C VAL A 754 23.15 29.36 32.05
N ARG A 755 23.14 29.16 30.73
CA ARG A 755 23.44 30.16 29.71
C ARG A 755 22.34 30.17 28.65
N VAL A 756 22.16 31.32 27.98
CA VAL A 756 21.28 31.46 26.81
C VAL A 756 22.10 32.01 25.65
N ASP A 757 21.93 31.47 24.45
CA ASP A 757 22.57 31.96 23.23
C ASP A 757 21.54 32.14 22.12
N THR A 758 21.62 33.26 21.38
CA THR A 758 20.74 33.51 20.23
C THR A 758 21.04 32.50 19.12
N ILE A 759 20.02 31.80 18.61
CA ILE A 759 20.19 30.72 17.62
C ILE A 759 20.80 31.24 16.30
N GLY A 760 20.54 32.50 15.95
CA GLY A 760 21.19 33.20 14.83
C GLY A 760 22.72 33.29 14.93
N ARG A 761 23.34 33.09 16.10
CA ARG A 761 24.80 33.06 16.30
C ARG A 761 25.43 31.66 16.18
N ILE A 762 24.62 30.62 16.09
CA ILE A 762 25.09 29.24 15.91
C ILE A 762 25.32 29.02 14.41
N ASP A 763 26.50 28.54 14.05
CA ASP A 763 26.87 28.25 12.65
C ASP A 763 26.04 27.09 12.08
N GLU A 764 25.59 27.22 10.83
CA GLU A 764 24.90 26.16 10.10
C GLU A 764 25.85 25.00 9.79
N CYS A 765 25.38 23.75 9.94
CA CYS A 765 26.17 22.55 9.70
C CYS A 765 25.37 21.45 8.97
N ARG A 766 26.07 20.42 8.49
CA ARG A 766 25.43 19.19 8.00
C ARG A 766 25.02 18.30 9.19
N LEU A 767 24.02 17.45 8.99
CA LEU A 767 23.50 16.52 9.98
C LEU A 767 24.58 15.57 10.58
N THR A 768 25.60 15.22 9.79
CA THR A 768 26.74 14.37 10.20
C THR A 768 27.84 15.12 10.96
N ASN A 769 27.79 16.45 11.02
CA ASN A 769 28.85 17.25 11.63
C ASN A 769 28.59 17.40 13.14
N ARG A 770 29.68 17.53 13.91
CA ARG A 770 29.63 17.75 15.37
C ARG A 770 28.91 19.04 15.80
N GLY A 771 28.75 20.01 14.89
CA GLY A 771 28.17 21.32 15.21
C GLY A 771 29.14 22.25 15.93
N MET A 772 28.61 23.39 16.40
CA MET A 772 29.37 24.46 17.06
C MET A 772 29.38 24.23 18.58
N ARG A 773 30.52 24.49 19.24
CA ARG A 773 30.61 24.47 20.71
C ARG A 773 30.34 25.86 21.29
N LEU A 774 29.45 25.96 22.27
CA LEU A 774 29.05 27.26 22.85
C LEU A 774 30.07 27.81 23.86
N ALA A 775 30.73 26.95 24.64
CA ALA A 775 31.73 27.32 25.64
C ALA A 775 33.08 26.64 25.38
N ASN A 776 34.17 27.21 25.90
CA ASN A 776 35.51 26.65 25.72
C ASN A 776 35.63 25.26 26.39
N GLU A 777 36.42 24.41 25.76
CA GLU A 777 36.72 23.06 26.24
C GLU A 777 37.34 23.08 27.64
N GLY A 778 36.91 22.16 28.51
CA GLY A 778 37.37 22.08 29.90
C GLY A 778 36.75 23.10 30.88
N ILE A 779 35.75 23.89 30.48
CA ILE A 779 34.96 24.72 31.41
C ILE A 779 33.70 23.97 31.87
N ALA A 780 32.93 23.41 30.94
CA ALA A 780 31.86 22.45 31.25
C ALA A 780 32.43 21.03 31.30
N GLU A 781 31.93 20.23 32.24
CA GLU A 781 32.13 18.77 32.30
C GLU A 781 31.22 18.09 31.27
N ARG A 782 29.93 18.43 31.30
CA ARG A 782 28.91 18.00 30.35
C ARG A 782 27.71 18.94 30.31
N SER A 783 26.96 18.90 29.22
CA SER A 783 25.58 19.40 29.15
C SER A 783 24.64 18.42 29.84
N LEU A 784 23.60 18.95 30.46
CA LEU A 784 22.58 18.20 31.19
C LEU A 784 21.20 18.32 30.51
N GLY A 785 20.98 19.36 29.72
CA GLY A 785 19.77 19.57 28.93
C GLY A 785 19.78 20.89 28.18
N TYR A 786 18.85 21.01 27.24
CA TYR A 786 18.63 22.18 26.39
C TYR A 786 17.13 22.51 26.30
N GLU A 787 16.80 23.76 26.00
CA GLU A 787 15.41 24.20 25.80
C GLU A 787 15.39 25.49 24.93
N ILE A 788 14.30 25.77 24.23
CA ILE A 788 14.12 26.98 23.41
C ILE A 788 13.45 28.08 24.24
N VAL A 789 13.98 29.30 24.12
CA VAL A 789 13.35 30.54 24.60
C VAL A 789 12.79 31.29 23.40
N PRO A 790 11.46 31.48 23.32
CA PRO A 790 10.86 32.32 22.29
C PRO A 790 11.46 33.73 22.27
N ALA A 791 11.68 34.30 21.08
CA ALA A 791 12.29 35.62 20.87
C ALA A 791 11.73 36.74 21.79
N ALA A 792 10.42 36.70 22.10
CA ALA A 792 9.73 37.64 22.98
C ALA A 792 10.25 37.68 24.43
N LEU A 793 10.88 36.61 24.92
CA LEU A 793 11.38 36.50 26.30
C LEU A 793 12.88 36.82 26.41
N LEU A 794 13.64 36.82 25.32
CA LEU A 794 15.08 37.16 25.31
C LEU A 794 15.44 38.53 25.91
N PRO A 795 14.63 39.60 25.81
CA PRO A 795 14.91 40.87 26.48
C PRO A 795 15.02 40.74 28.01
N GLN A 796 14.43 39.71 28.60
CA GLN A 796 14.41 39.44 30.04
C GLN A 796 15.63 38.60 30.49
N THR A 797 16.28 37.88 29.55
CA THR A 797 17.45 37.02 29.82
C THR A 797 18.80 37.70 29.58
N ARG A 798 18.82 39.00 29.27
CA ARG A 798 20.03 39.81 28.91
C ARG A 798 21.27 39.60 29.80
N ASN A 799 21.08 39.25 31.08
CA ASN A 799 22.18 39.00 32.02
C ASN A 799 22.93 37.66 31.79
N ILE A 800 22.33 36.72 31.05
CA ILE A 800 22.91 35.41 30.68
C ILE A 800 22.89 35.12 29.17
N LEU A 801 22.21 35.97 28.38
CA LEU A 801 22.19 35.93 26.92
C LEU A 801 23.58 36.25 26.32
N ASP A 802 23.92 35.52 25.26
CA ASP A 802 25.03 35.78 24.32
C ASP A 802 26.39 35.99 25.02
N ARG A 803 26.70 35.15 26.00
CA ARG A 803 27.89 35.29 26.85
C ARG A 803 29.14 34.76 26.16
N ASP A 804 30.30 35.33 26.50
CA ASP A 804 31.61 34.91 25.98
C ASP A 804 31.88 33.42 26.26
N ALA A 805 32.52 32.73 25.32
CA ALA A 805 32.82 31.30 25.43
C ALA A 805 33.65 30.90 26.67
N ARG A 806 34.29 31.86 27.36
CA ARG A 806 34.99 31.66 28.64
C ARG A 806 34.06 31.51 29.85
N THR A 807 32.73 31.55 29.70
CA THR A 807 31.77 31.38 30.80
C THR A 807 30.56 30.48 30.44
N LEU A 808 30.03 29.82 31.48
CA LEU A 808 28.82 29.00 31.45
C LEU A 808 27.56 29.76 31.92
N GLY A 809 27.63 31.09 32.03
CA GLY A 809 26.51 31.93 32.47
C GLY A 809 26.41 32.06 34.00
N LEU A 810 25.22 31.82 34.56
CA LEU A 810 24.96 31.96 36.01
C LEU A 810 24.69 30.60 36.69
N PRO A 811 25.05 30.43 37.98
CA PRO A 811 24.68 29.24 38.73
C PRO A 811 23.17 29.17 38.95
N LEU A 812 22.55 28.03 38.60
CA LEU A 812 21.11 27.77 38.73
C LEU A 812 20.61 27.98 40.17
N ALA A 813 21.43 27.57 41.15
CA ALA A 813 21.14 27.72 42.58
C ALA A 813 20.96 29.20 43.01
N THR A 814 21.68 30.12 42.38
CA THR A 814 21.66 31.57 42.69
C THR A 814 20.84 32.40 41.69
N MET A 815 20.11 31.75 40.78
CA MET A 815 19.27 32.44 39.80
C MET A 815 18.08 33.11 40.50
N SER A 816 17.77 34.36 40.12
CA SER A 816 16.65 35.09 40.72
C SER A 816 15.31 34.46 40.36
N ASP A 817 14.32 34.56 41.26
CA ASP A 817 13.00 33.96 41.05
C ASP A 817 12.25 34.57 39.86
N ASP A 818 12.47 35.86 39.57
CA ASP A 818 11.96 36.51 38.35
C ASP A 818 12.52 35.86 37.08
N LEU A 819 13.81 35.53 37.06
CA LEU A 819 14.43 34.86 35.92
C LEU A 819 14.03 33.38 35.84
N ARG A 820 13.83 32.70 36.98
CA ARG A 820 13.29 31.32 37.03
C ARG A 820 11.86 31.19 36.53
N ARG A 821 11.03 32.23 36.66
CA ARG A 821 9.65 32.25 36.13
C ARG A 821 9.57 32.48 34.63
N VAL A 822 10.59 33.10 34.05
CA VAL A 822 10.61 33.53 32.64
C VAL A 822 11.48 32.60 31.79
N LEU A 823 12.55 32.04 32.36
CA LEU A 823 13.45 31.14 31.66
C LEU A 823 12.92 29.71 31.74
N PRO A 824 12.53 29.09 30.61
CA PRO A 824 12.20 27.68 30.58
C PRO A 824 13.46 26.86 30.84
N LEU A 825 13.35 25.84 31.70
CA LEU A 825 14.44 24.94 32.03
C LEU A 825 14.10 23.53 31.52
N PRO A 826 15.08 22.75 31.03
CA PRO A 826 14.83 21.40 30.56
C PRO A 826 14.25 20.53 31.67
N ALA A 827 13.33 19.65 31.32
CA ALA A 827 12.67 18.76 32.27
C ALA A 827 13.67 17.75 32.85
N SER A 828 14.02 17.89 34.13
CA SER A 828 14.85 16.91 34.84
C SER A 828 14.08 15.63 35.12
N GLY A 829 14.68 14.49 34.80
CA GLY A 829 14.31 13.18 35.37
C GLY A 829 14.71 13.02 36.85
N GLY A 830 14.49 14.05 37.67
CA GLY A 830 14.77 14.04 39.11
C GLY A 830 16.16 14.55 39.56
N GLU A 831 17.06 14.90 38.63
CA GLU A 831 18.41 15.39 38.95
C GLU A 831 18.71 16.77 38.33
N TRP A 832 18.68 17.82 39.17
CA TRP A 832 19.30 19.13 38.94
C TRP A 832 20.11 19.51 40.18
#